data_AF-A0A919HER3-F1
#
_entry.id   AF-A0A919HER3-F1
#
_cell.length_a   1.000
_cell.length_b   1.000
_cell.length_c   1.000
_cell.angle_alpha   90.00
_cell.angle_beta   90.00
_cell.angle_gamma   90.00
#
_symmetry.space_group_name_H-M   'P 1'
#
loop_
_entity.id
_entity.type
_entity.pdbx_description
1 polymer ?
#
loop_
_entity_poly.entity_id
_entity_poly.type
_entity_poly.pdbx_seq_one_letter_code
_entity_poly.pdbx_strand_id
1 'polypeptide(L)'
;MQPIYADFSVTPARLGNVTSRHGGCVQRDGHLGLLAGGSVEFAFDLAEEDVVYGATLCVTSMVPLDDEPWGYLRMEVLLNGETLFDSVIVSQRDSPSDSNLGIPGDRLLPGRNTLVLRARPDAPGTLRLHRVTLDPSNRPGQSLRALTDLDAPRSVFAFDTQARPDGGGAWRAGRPVLVHLDREGPALLRQLSWRNADGSEAAVAFQSGMTEFYGHHRTADGQGAEFRGRLSAARVFPAGTEGVVVHRFHTQEGWGGGWHASGDLRLAVEDGSGDVARISWRDQRDESGSVVLRTPPPGSGRGEVTGLVATVRADRENLRGGEIADNLLDGVRGAKWLAFSDRADLLFSFDRQVTVRHYVLVSANDFAERDPRDWTLEGSNDTRSWTVLDSRTGVSFSERHQPRAFTFAGERAYRHLRLRISRTGCDVVQLAQVRFFEAASPALGFTGFYQRVGEGPIGYRGTAAEPAGPREPEPFAGSAAGAFAGRPMTPFSNVAASALTAAVPGRPLSRAATAGVPAKAGEPVRATAPAEHGEPVELGEPVEATAPADAGEALSTVEPVSAFSEPVSAFAEATAAVPAEPASPTVAAEPGEPAEPAEPGEPSAPATDPRLTTVDGWRAFLREYSADFLRVADENERFNVTDEQTESGWLGFEGAGEAEIAELEGRLGTPLPPSYRTFLATSDGWHQLGSSMWEMRTAKEVGWFRDVEPETCDILDEGDDELGALVRRGLLISREGDAEYWFLDPETVSPDGEWAAYTWSSWAFLSDEYPSFAALVAAEREACEELWGQDGRPVRTEGADELVAEGRALALRGEVDAALAAFDRATVRGSGAGLYLKSLLGAFLDLRNAHHTLRNSVLSTPHVAAAIGPERMRAEAVPLFLRAFEADQHARPEHYLPMVREYLPETDTGSPTGPDAREYWLARRAAFVPPVLDEPSAFQKALAHARHHVAIGDPEGAWNMVRHSLTHWHSDDPHAIAPVILLTDPAFREVVTDRRARLIVRTPRGEGRAPEAGG
;
A
#
# COMPACT_ATOMS: atom_id res chain seq x y z
N MET A 1 -16.76 27.15 -21.91
CA MET A 1 -17.51 26.08 -22.57
C MET A 1 -18.23 25.32 -21.47
N GLN A 2 -19.55 25.43 -21.41
CA GLN A 2 -20.36 24.69 -20.44
C GLN A 2 -20.36 23.17 -20.78
N PRO A 3 -20.83 22.28 -19.88
CA PRO A 3 -20.90 20.86 -20.17
C PRO A 3 -21.93 20.57 -21.27
N ILE A 4 -21.55 19.82 -22.32
CA ILE A 4 -22.37 19.53 -23.50
C ILE A 4 -22.60 18.02 -23.59
N TYR A 5 -23.85 17.58 -23.45
CA TYR A 5 -24.19 16.15 -23.48
C TYR A 5 -25.55 15.84 -24.07
N ALA A 6 -25.67 14.62 -24.60
CA ALA A 6 -26.94 13.96 -24.88
C ALA A 6 -26.90 12.51 -24.40
N ASP A 7 -27.83 12.13 -23.54
CA ASP A 7 -27.99 10.78 -23.00
C ASP A 7 -29.34 10.20 -23.41
N PHE A 8 -29.29 9.14 -24.22
CA PHE A 8 -30.43 8.40 -24.77
C PHE A 8 -30.68 7.08 -24.03
N SER A 9 -29.95 6.80 -22.94
CA SER A 9 -30.21 5.64 -22.08
C SER A 9 -31.54 5.73 -21.33
N VAL A 10 -32.10 6.93 -21.22
CA VAL A 10 -33.37 7.24 -20.58
C VAL A 10 -34.40 7.83 -21.57
N THR A 11 -35.68 7.60 -21.29
CA THR A 11 -36.81 8.10 -22.09
C THR A 11 -37.63 9.09 -21.23
N PRO A 12 -37.75 10.39 -21.60
CA PRO A 12 -37.08 11.07 -22.71
C PRO A 12 -35.58 11.29 -22.46
N ALA A 13 -34.83 11.45 -23.55
CA ALA A 13 -33.38 11.69 -23.51
C ALA A 13 -33.02 12.98 -22.76
N ARG A 14 -31.92 12.95 -22.00
CA ARG A 14 -31.38 14.10 -21.26
C ARG A 14 -30.42 14.88 -22.13
N LEU A 15 -30.60 16.19 -22.22
CA LEU A 15 -29.75 17.09 -23.00
C LEU A 15 -29.18 18.19 -22.10
N GLY A 16 -27.86 18.39 -22.15
CA GLY A 16 -27.13 19.44 -21.45
C GLY A 16 -26.52 20.40 -22.44
N ASN A 17 -26.93 21.68 -22.39
CA ASN A 17 -26.44 22.79 -23.22
C ASN A 17 -26.37 22.50 -24.74
N VAL A 18 -27.27 21.62 -25.20
CA VAL A 18 -27.38 21.18 -26.59
C VAL A 18 -28.85 21.00 -26.96
N THR A 19 -29.15 21.17 -28.24
CA THR A 19 -30.43 20.77 -28.84
C THR A 19 -30.18 19.66 -29.85
N SER A 20 -30.94 18.58 -29.78
CA SER A 20 -30.81 17.45 -30.71
C SER A 20 -31.95 17.40 -31.74
N ARG A 21 -31.63 16.90 -32.93
CA ARG A 21 -32.58 16.57 -34.01
C ARG A 21 -32.13 15.29 -34.68
N HIS A 22 -33.05 14.41 -35.06
CA HIS A 22 -32.71 13.10 -35.58
C HIS A 22 -33.57 12.72 -36.80
N GLY A 23 -32.95 12.15 -37.82
CA GLY A 23 -33.60 11.70 -39.06
C GLY A 23 -33.12 10.30 -39.43
N GLY A 24 -34.04 9.38 -39.75
CA GLY A 24 -33.69 7.96 -39.93
C GLY A 24 -33.33 7.22 -38.63
N CYS A 25 -33.78 7.73 -37.48
CA CYS A 25 -33.51 7.14 -36.16
C CYS A 25 -34.80 6.70 -35.47
N VAL A 26 -34.70 5.67 -34.63
CA VAL A 26 -35.79 5.10 -33.82
C VAL A 26 -35.37 5.13 -32.35
N GLN A 27 -36.07 5.91 -31.52
CA GLN A 27 -35.89 5.86 -30.07
C GLN A 27 -36.37 4.51 -29.54
N ARG A 28 -35.60 3.90 -28.65
CA ARG A 28 -35.93 2.73 -27.86
C ARG A 28 -35.65 3.04 -26.39
N ASP A 29 -36.08 2.16 -25.49
CA ASP A 29 -35.59 2.22 -24.12
C ASP A 29 -34.10 1.83 -24.11
N GLY A 30 -33.29 2.59 -23.37
CA GLY A 30 -31.85 2.40 -23.27
C GLY A 30 -31.00 2.95 -24.42
N HIS A 31 -31.56 3.37 -25.57
CA HIS A 31 -30.78 3.92 -26.70
C HIS A 31 -31.60 4.62 -27.79
N LEU A 32 -30.93 5.46 -28.59
CA LEU A 32 -31.39 5.89 -29.91
C LEU A 32 -30.77 4.99 -30.99
N GLY A 33 -31.58 4.25 -31.75
CA GLY A 33 -31.11 3.44 -32.88
C GLY A 33 -31.01 4.27 -34.16
N LEU A 34 -29.81 4.44 -34.72
CA LEU A 34 -29.58 5.02 -36.04
C LEU A 34 -29.62 3.91 -37.09
N LEU A 35 -30.56 3.99 -38.04
CA LEU A 35 -30.64 3.09 -39.20
C LEU A 35 -29.56 3.45 -40.24
N ALA A 36 -29.34 2.62 -41.25
CA ALA A 36 -28.43 2.93 -42.36
C ALA A 36 -28.81 4.26 -43.04
N GLY A 37 -27.85 5.19 -43.12
CA GLY A 37 -28.06 6.57 -43.60
C GLY A 37 -28.73 7.52 -42.60
N GLY A 38 -29.11 7.05 -41.42
CA GLY A 38 -29.68 7.84 -40.34
C GLY A 38 -28.65 8.71 -39.62
N SER A 39 -29.09 9.85 -39.08
CA SER A 39 -28.22 10.81 -38.41
C SER A 39 -28.89 11.55 -37.25
N VAL A 40 -28.06 11.96 -36.30
CA VAL A 40 -28.42 12.90 -35.23
C VAL A 40 -27.55 14.16 -35.34
N GLU A 41 -28.21 15.31 -35.36
CA GLU A 41 -27.67 16.67 -35.32
C GLU A 41 -27.74 17.19 -33.88
N PHE A 42 -26.64 17.76 -33.41
CA PHE A 42 -26.47 18.39 -32.11
C PHE A 42 -26.04 19.84 -32.32
N ALA A 43 -26.90 20.80 -31.96
CA ALA A 43 -26.59 22.21 -32.05
C ALA A 43 -26.42 22.83 -30.67
N PHE A 44 -25.30 23.52 -30.47
CA PHE A 44 -24.86 24.13 -29.21
C PHE A 44 -24.19 25.48 -29.49
N ASP A 45 -24.09 26.34 -28.48
CA ASP A 45 -23.51 27.67 -28.61
C ASP A 45 -22.29 27.82 -27.67
N LEU A 46 -21.20 28.42 -28.17
CA LEU A 46 -19.99 28.76 -27.42
C LEU A 46 -19.91 30.27 -27.20
N ALA A 47 -19.38 30.73 -26.06
CA ALA A 47 -19.24 32.15 -25.78
C ALA A 47 -18.07 32.78 -26.57
N GLU A 48 -18.10 34.09 -26.83
CA GLU A 48 -16.96 34.79 -27.47
C GLU A 48 -15.68 34.80 -26.60
N GLU A 49 -15.84 34.57 -25.30
CA GLU A 49 -14.76 34.43 -24.30
C GLU A 49 -14.26 32.98 -24.12
N ASP A 50 -14.87 31.99 -24.81
CA ASP A 50 -14.48 30.58 -24.71
C ASP A 50 -13.24 30.24 -25.55
N VAL A 51 -12.06 30.45 -24.97
CA VAL A 51 -10.79 29.98 -25.58
C VAL A 51 -10.70 28.46 -25.48
N VAL A 52 -11.01 27.77 -26.58
CA VAL A 52 -10.89 26.31 -26.72
C VAL A 52 -9.70 25.96 -27.62
N TYR A 53 -8.62 25.47 -27.03
CA TYR A 53 -7.44 24.99 -27.77
C TYR A 53 -7.68 23.64 -28.48
N GLY A 54 -8.61 22.85 -27.94
CA GLY A 54 -9.05 21.55 -28.45
C GLY A 54 -10.17 21.01 -27.57
N ALA A 55 -10.91 20.03 -28.08
CA ALA A 55 -11.97 19.33 -27.37
C ALA A 55 -11.92 17.81 -27.64
N THR A 56 -12.53 17.04 -26.76
CA THR A 56 -12.72 15.60 -26.89
C THR A 56 -14.21 15.31 -27.01
N LEU A 57 -14.60 14.72 -28.14
CA LEU A 57 -15.91 14.15 -28.38
C LEU A 57 -15.88 12.68 -27.98
N CYS A 58 -16.69 12.28 -27.01
CA CYS A 58 -16.93 10.88 -26.67
C CYS A 58 -18.32 10.44 -27.16
N VAL A 59 -18.37 9.28 -27.81
CA VAL A 59 -19.59 8.67 -28.34
C VAL A 59 -19.73 7.25 -27.78
N THR A 60 -20.59 7.06 -26.77
CA THR A 60 -20.94 5.76 -26.20
C THR A 60 -21.92 5.05 -27.13
N SER A 61 -21.48 4.01 -27.85
CA SER A 61 -22.30 3.30 -28.85
C SER A 61 -21.93 1.83 -29.04
N MET A 62 -22.81 1.06 -29.69
CA MET A 62 -22.58 -0.34 -30.09
C MET A 62 -23.31 -0.70 -31.39
N VAL A 63 -22.82 -1.72 -32.08
CA VAL A 63 -23.59 -2.52 -33.05
C VAL A 63 -23.91 -3.87 -32.39
N PRO A 64 -25.15 -4.39 -32.45
CA PRO A 64 -25.47 -5.72 -31.93
C PRO A 64 -24.93 -6.85 -32.82
N LEU A 65 -24.68 -8.02 -32.23
CA LEU A 65 -24.12 -9.21 -32.89
C LEU A 65 -25.09 -9.97 -33.83
N ASP A 66 -26.35 -9.55 -33.91
CA ASP A 66 -27.45 -10.41 -34.39
C ASP A 66 -27.63 -10.52 -35.93
N ASP A 67 -26.90 -9.73 -36.74
CA ASP A 67 -27.38 -9.33 -38.10
C ASP A 67 -26.47 -9.58 -39.33
N GLU A 68 -25.24 -10.15 -39.23
CA GLU A 68 -24.44 -10.82 -40.32
C GLU A 68 -22.96 -11.04 -39.88
N PRO A 69 -22.17 -11.95 -40.49
CA PRO A 69 -20.87 -12.44 -39.98
C PRO A 69 -19.65 -11.48 -40.01
N TRP A 70 -19.79 -10.23 -40.48
CA TRP A 70 -18.67 -9.30 -40.66
C TRP A 70 -18.95 -7.97 -39.94
N GLY A 71 -18.94 -8.04 -38.61
CA GLY A 71 -19.59 -7.09 -37.71
C GLY A 71 -18.87 -5.78 -37.41
N TYR A 72 -19.00 -4.77 -38.29
CA TYR A 72 -18.79 -3.38 -37.91
C TYR A 72 -19.61 -2.39 -38.75
N LEU A 73 -19.91 -1.23 -38.18
CA LEU A 73 -20.58 -0.11 -38.85
C LEU A 73 -19.63 1.09 -38.95
N ARG A 74 -19.78 1.90 -40.01
CA ARG A 74 -19.03 3.16 -40.18
C ARG A 74 -19.91 4.36 -39.87
N MET A 75 -19.43 5.22 -38.98
CA MET A 75 -20.05 6.49 -38.61
C MET A 75 -19.23 7.65 -39.20
N GLU A 76 -19.91 8.54 -39.91
CA GLU A 76 -19.38 9.84 -40.32
C GLU A 76 -19.67 10.87 -39.22
N VAL A 77 -18.70 11.73 -38.92
CA VAL A 77 -18.80 12.83 -37.96
C VAL A 77 -18.52 14.13 -38.69
N LEU A 78 -19.49 15.05 -38.68
CA LEU A 78 -19.38 16.36 -39.31
C LEU A 78 -19.46 17.46 -38.24
N LEU A 79 -18.63 18.50 -38.36
CA LEU A 79 -18.66 19.69 -37.52
C LEU A 79 -18.84 20.93 -38.40
N ASN A 80 -19.84 21.74 -38.08
CA ASN A 80 -20.19 22.98 -38.78
C ASN A 80 -20.45 22.82 -40.30
N GLY A 81 -20.81 21.60 -40.72
CA GLY A 81 -21.08 21.24 -42.11
C GLY A 81 -19.90 20.58 -42.84
N GLU A 82 -18.70 20.60 -42.27
CA GLU A 82 -17.52 19.91 -42.81
C GLU A 82 -17.35 18.53 -42.17
N THR A 83 -16.97 17.53 -42.96
CA THR A 83 -16.65 16.19 -42.43
C THR A 83 -15.33 16.24 -41.64
N LEU A 84 -15.40 15.93 -40.35
CA LEU A 84 -14.26 15.90 -39.43
C LEU A 84 -13.65 14.48 -39.35
N PHE A 85 -14.51 13.46 -39.38
CA PHE A 85 -14.13 12.05 -39.53
C PHE A 85 -15.06 11.38 -40.54
N ASP A 86 -14.51 10.76 -41.59
CA ASP A 86 -15.29 10.18 -42.70
C ASP A 86 -15.73 8.72 -42.46
N SER A 87 -15.03 8.02 -41.56
CA SER A 87 -15.21 6.58 -41.30
C SER A 87 -14.73 6.17 -39.89
N VAL A 88 -15.40 6.63 -38.83
CA VAL A 88 -15.23 6.07 -37.48
C VAL A 88 -15.82 4.65 -37.45
N ILE A 89 -15.02 3.64 -37.10
CA ILE A 89 -15.44 2.23 -37.08
C ILE A 89 -16.01 1.89 -35.70
N VAL A 90 -17.24 1.39 -35.65
CA VAL A 90 -17.89 0.85 -34.45
C VAL A 90 -18.13 -0.65 -34.66
N SER A 91 -17.38 -1.49 -33.95
CA SER A 91 -17.49 -2.95 -34.05
C SER A 91 -18.78 -3.49 -33.40
N GLN A 92 -19.19 -4.69 -33.79
CA GLN A 92 -20.19 -5.46 -33.04
C GLN A 92 -19.64 -5.85 -31.66
N ARG A 93 -20.49 -5.72 -30.63
CA ARG A 93 -20.23 -6.08 -29.22
C ARG A 93 -21.54 -6.42 -28.51
N ASP A 94 -21.48 -7.17 -27.43
CA ASP A 94 -22.61 -7.35 -26.49
C ASP A 94 -22.90 -6.09 -25.65
N SER A 95 -21.94 -5.16 -25.55
CA SER A 95 -22.01 -3.98 -24.68
C SER A 95 -21.62 -2.67 -25.39
N PRO A 96 -22.12 -1.51 -24.93
CA PRO A 96 -21.69 -0.19 -25.40
C PRO A 96 -20.20 0.06 -25.15
N SER A 97 -19.57 0.74 -26.11
CA SER A 97 -18.17 1.17 -26.03
C SER A 97 -18.02 2.65 -26.39
N ASP A 98 -17.05 3.32 -25.77
CA ASP A 98 -16.79 4.75 -25.98
C ASP A 98 -15.80 4.97 -27.14
N SER A 99 -16.22 5.71 -28.16
CA SER A 99 -15.34 6.24 -29.20
C SER A 99 -14.90 7.66 -28.86
N ASN A 100 -13.64 7.83 -28.49
CA ASN A 100 -13.04 9.13 -28.16
C ASN A 100 -12.36 9.75 -29.38
N LEU A 101 -12.76 10.97 -29.75
CA LEU A 101 -12.39 11.67 -30.98
C LEU A 101 -11.89 13.08 -30.65
N GLY A 102 -10.67 13.41 -31.08
CA GLY A 102 -10.08 14.74 -30.88
C GLY A 102 -10.62 15.77 -31.88
N ILE A 103 -11.12 16.90 -31.39
CA ILE A 103 -11.57 18.03 -32.20
C ILE A 103 -10.55 19.18 -32.06
N PRO A 104 -9.88 19.60 -33.15
CA PRO A 104 -9.02 20.78 -33.14
C PRO A 104 -9.79 22.05 -32.78
N GLY A 105 -9.22 22.88 -31.90
CA GLY A 105 -9.90 24.06 -31.35
C GLY A 105 -10.29 25.11 -32.39
N ASP A 106 -9.51 25.23 -33.47
CA ASP A 106 -9.77 26.14 -34.61
C ASP A 106 -11.02 25.77 -35.42
N ARG A 107 -11.57 24.55 -35.24
CA ARG A 107 -12.83 24.12 -35.87
C ARG A 107 -14.07 24.43 -35.04
N LEU A 108 -13.91 24.83 -33.78
CA LEU A 108 -14.98 25.26 -32.90
C LEU A 108 -15.12 26.79 -32.96
N LEU A 109 -16.24 27.26 -33.48
CA LEU A 109 -16.48 28.68 -33.74
C LEU A 109 -17.07 29.39 -32.51
N PRO A 110 -16.76 30.66 -32.25
CA PRO A 110 -17.55 31.49 -31.35
C PRO A 110 -19.02 31.55 -31.81
N GLY A 111 -19.96 31.43 -30.88
CA GLY A 111 -21.39 31.32 -31.18
C GLY A 111 -21.81 29.90 -31.57
N ARG A 112 -22.73 29.81 -32.55
CA ARG A 112 -23.46 28.57 -32.84
C ARG A 112 -22.63 27.55 -33.62
N ASN A 113 -22.49 26.36 -33.04
CA ASN A 113 -21.87 25.19 -33.65
C ASN A 113 -22.91 24.10 -33.91
N THR A 114 -22.60 23.20 -34.86
CA THR A 114 -23.46 22.05 -35.22
C THR A 114 -22.60 20.81 -35.44
N LEU A 115 -22.77 19.80 -34.58
CA LEU A 115 -22.13 18.48 -34.68
C LEU A 115 -23.14 17.47 -35.24
N VAL A 116 -22.78 16.65 -36.22
CA VAL A 116 -23.64 15.61 -36.78
C VAL A 116 -22.94 14.25 -36.70
N LEU A 117 -23.62 13.27 -36.12
CA LEU A 117 -23.24 11.85 -36.18
C LEU A 117 -24.16 11.15 -37.19
N ARG A 118 -23.60 10.47 -38.19
CA ARG A 118 -24.35 9.80 -39.26
C ARG A 118 -23.86 8.36 -39.44
N ALA A 119 -24.76 7.40 -39.32
CA ALA A 119 -24.49 6.02 -39.74
C ALA A 119 -24.46 5.97 -41.27
N ARG A 120 -23.38 5.48 -41.88
CA ARG A 120 -23.27 5.50 -43.35
C ARG A 120 -24.28 4.54 -44.03
N PRO A 121 -24.72 4.81 -45.28
CA PRO A 121 -25.66 3.94 -45.99
C PRO A 121 -25.08 2.59 -46.44
N ASP A 122 -23.75 2.42 -46.42
CA ASP A 122 -23.05 1.21 -46.89
C ASP A 122 -22.87 0.12 -45.83
N ALA A 123 -23.35 0.34 -44.60
CA ALA A 123 -23.27 -0.63 -43.51
C ALA A 123 -24.63 -1.31 -43.24
N PRO A 124 -24.74 -2.65 -43.30
CA PRO A 124 -25.91 -3.37 -42.80
C PRO A 124 -25.91 -3.36 -41.27
N GLY A 125 -27.03 -2.92 -40.67
CA GLY A 125 -27.23 -2.93 -39.21
C GLY A 125 -27.89 -1.66 -38.67
N THR A 126 -27.94 -1.56 -37.34
CA THR A 126 -28.42 -0.37 -36.61
C THR A 126 -27.37 0.01 -35.55
N LEU A 127 -26.88 1.25 -35.59
CA LEU A 127 -25.99 1.77 -34.55
C LEU A 127 -26.84 2.17 -33.34
N ARG A 128 -26.64 1.53 -32.20
CA ARG A 128 -27.27 1.92 -30.93
C ARG A 128 -26.43 3.02 -30.29
N LEU A 129 -26.92 4.25 -30.33
CA LEU A 129 -26.32 5.39 -29.67
C LEU A 129 -26.89 5.53 -28.26
N HIS A 130 -26.02 5.43 -27.25
CA HIS A 130 -26.42 5.52 -25.85
C HIS A 130 -26.17 6.92 -25.30
N ARG A 131 -24.99 7.51 -25.55
CA ARG A 131 -24.59 8.81 -25.00
C ARG A 131 -23.57 9.51 -25.89
N VAL A 132 -23.60 10.83 -25.88
CA VAL A 132 -22.62 11.73 -26.52
C VAL A 132 -22.20 12.79 -25.51
N THR A 133 -20.91 13.07 -25.39
CA THR A 133 -20.39 14.20 -24.60
C THR A 133 -19.30 14.95 -25.36
N LEU A 134 -19.23 16.27 -25.19
CA LEU A 134 -18.20 17.10 -25.78
C LEU A 134 -17.59 18.02 -24.71
N ASP A 135 -16.33 17.75 -24.35
CA ASP A 135 -15.59 18.45 -23.30
C ASP A 135 -14.34 19.15 -23.88
N PRO A 136 -13.95 20.34 -23.41
CA PRO A 136 -12.68 20.94 -23.80
C PRO A 136 -11.52 20.12 -23.22
N SER A 137 -10.40 20.00 -23.94
CA SER A 137 -9.30 19.08 -23.56
C SER A 137 -8.61 19.43 -22.22
N ASN A 138 -8.86 20.61 -21.66
CA ASN A 138 -8.39 21.02 -20.33
C ASN A 138 -9.40 20.75 -19.19
N ARG A 139 -10.59 20.21 -19.48
CA ARG A 139 -11.60 19.78 -18.48
C ARG A 139 -12.32 18.48 -18.90
N PRO A 140 -11.59 17.38 -19.16
CA PRO A 140 -12.19 16.10 -19.55
C PRO A 140 -13.21 15.60 -18.51
N GLY A 141 -14.31 15.00 -18.99
CA GLY A 141 -15.37 14.41 -18.19
C GLY A 141 -16.35 15.41 -17.55
N GLN A 142 -16.27 16.72 -17.84
CA GLN A 142 -17.16 17.71 -17.22
C GLN A 142 -18.64 17.44 -17.58
N SER A 143 -18.90 16.94 -18.78
CA SER A 143 -20.25 16.59 -19.26
C SER A 143 -20.77 15.27 -18.73
N LEU A 144 -19.90 14.35 -18.33
CA LEU A 144 -20.31 13.13 -17.63
C LEU A 144 -20.67 13.42 -16.17
N ARG A 145 -19.88 14.26 -15.46
CA ARG A 145 -20.19 14.69 -14.09
C ARG A 145 -21.55 15.38 -14.02
N ALA A 146 -21.81 16.33 -14.93
CA ALA A 146 -23.08 17.04 -15.03
C ALA A 146 -24.29 16.20 -15.52
N LEU A 147 -24.08 14.93 -15.92
CA LEU A 147 -25.12 13.92 -16.11
C LEU A 147 -25.40 13.16 -14.81
N THR A 148 -24.36 12.70 -14.11
CA THR A 148 -24.46 11.96 -12.84
C THR A 148 -25.22 12.76 -11.77
N ASP A 149 -25.00 14.07 -11.72
CA ASP A 149 -25.68 14.99 -10.79
C ASP A 149 -27.23 15.01 -10.93
N LEU A 150 -27.79 14.51 -12.05
CA LEU A 150 -29.24 14.45 -12.28
C LEU A 150 -29.92 13.26 -11.59
N ASP A 151 -29.23 12.12 -11.41
CA ASP A 151 -29.78 10.92 -10.76
C ASP A 151 -29.57 10.90 -9.24
N ALA A 152 -28.71 11.79 -8.75
CA ALA A 152 -28.35 11.98 -7.35
C ALA A 152 -29.45 11.66 -6.31
N PRO A 153 -30.68 12.22 -6.34
CA PRO A 153 -31.63 12.10 -5.22
C PRO A 153 -32.07 10.68 -4.81
N ARG A 154 -31.71 9.61 -5.54
CA ARG A 154 -31.89 8.22 -5.10
C ARG A 154 -30.56 7.65 -4.58
N SER A 155 -30.50 7.34 -3.29
CA SER A 155 -29.28 6.87 -2.61
C SER A 155 -29.45 5.54 -1.86
N VAL A 156 -30.62 4.92 -1.91
CA VAL A 156 -30.88 3.59 -1.34
C VAL A 156 -31.27 2.65 -2.48
N PHE A 157 -30.47 1.61 -2.71
CA PHE A 157 -30.65 0.64 -3.79
C PHE A 157 -30.79 -0.77 -3.22
N ALA A 158 -31.77 -1.52 -3.71
CA ALA A 158 -31.98 -2.92 -3.37
C ALA A 158 -31.94 -3.78 -4.64
N PHE A 159 -31.21 -4.89 -4.58
CA PHE A 159 -30.93 -5.78 -5.70
C PHE A 159 -31.38 -7.21 -5.37
N ASP A 160 -32.13 -7.81 -6.30
CA ASP A 160 -32.42 -9.25 -6.26
C ASP A 160 -31.19 -9.98 -6.81
N THR A 161 -30.55 -10.81 -5.99
CA THR A 161 -29.23 -11.38 -6.29
C THR A 161 -29.29 -12.83 -6.77
N GLN A 162 -28.25 -13.23 -7.48
CA GLN A 162 -27.97 -14.62 -7.85
C GLN A 162 -26.48 -14.93 -7.68
N ALA A 163 -26.18 -16.15 -7.27
CA ALA A 163 -24.83 -16.68 -7.15
C ALA A 163 -24.68 -18.03 -7.85
N ARG A 164 -23.48 -18.38 -8.30
CA ARG A 164 -23.08 -19.75 -8.68
C ARG A 164 -21.65 -20.02 -8.18
N PRO A 165 -21.30 -21.26 -7.80
CA PRO A 165 -19.92 -21.58 -7.42
C PRO A 165 -18.96 -21.38 -8.58
N ASP A 166 -17.71 -21.05 -8.24
CA ASP A 166 -16.62 -20.94 -9.21
C ASP A 166 -16.31 -22.32 -9.83
N GLY A 167 -15.77 -22.31 -11.05
CA GLY A 167 -15.71 -23.52 -11.90
C GLY A 167 -17.04 -23.92 -12.54
N GLY A 168 -18.16 -23.32 -12.12
CA GLY A 168 -19.41 -23.25 -12.88
C GLY A 168 -20.61 -24.00 -12.29
N GLY A 169 -21.80 -23.60 -12.75
CA GLY A 169 -23.06 -24.20 -12.33
C GLY A 169 -24.28 -23.38 -12.76
N ALA A 170 -25.47 -23.86 -12.37
CA ALA A 170 -26.70 -23.10 -12.53
C ALA A 170 -26.83 -22.00 -11.47
N TRP A 171 -27.15 -20.78 -11.91
CA TRP A 171 -27.44 -19.64 -11.04
C TRP A 171 -28.55 -19.96 -10.04
N ARG A 172 -28.29 -19.71 -8.75
CA ARG A 172 -29.23 -19.85 -7.64
C ARG A 172 -29.60 -18.47 -7.11
N ALA A 173 -30.84 -18.28 -6.68
CA ALA A 173 -31.25 -17.03 -6.02
C ALA A 173 -30.51 -16.86 -4.68
N GLY A 174 -29.92 -15.69 -4.47
CA GLY A 174 -29.27 -15.32 -3.22
C GLY A 174 -30.19 -14.55 -2.27
N ARG A 175 -29.63 -14.01 -1.18
CA ARG A 175 -30.31 -13.00 -0.36
C ARG A 175 -30.28 -11.65 -1.10
N PRO A 176 -31.35 -10.86 -1.11
CA PRO A 176 -31.31 -9.51 -1.68
C PRO A 176 -30.24 -8.67 -0.99
N VAL A 177 -29.47 -7.90 -1.77
CA VAL A 177 -28.46 -6.98 -1.23
C VAL A 177 -29.04 -5.57 -1.22
N LEU A 178 -28.97 -4.90 -0.08
CA LEU A 178 -29.27 -3.48 0.05
C LEU A 178 -27.97 -2.69 0.20
N VAL A 179 -27.87 -1.58 -0.54
CA VAL A 179 -26.76 -0.63 -0.49
C VAL A 179 -27.29 0.78 -0.29
N HIS A 180 -26.71 1.50 0.68
CA HIS A 180 -26.83 2.94 0.85
C HIS A 180 -25.44 3.51 1.15
N LEU A 181 -25.02 4.52 0.38
CA LEU A 181 -23.81 5.29 0.64
C LEU A 181 -24.08 6.75 0.24
N ASP A 182 -23.79 7.69 1.12
CA ASP A 182 -24.12 9.11 0.96
C ASP A 182 -23.14 9.99 1.76
N ARG A 183 -22.57 11.01 1.10
CA ARG A 183 -21.48 11.87 1.61
C ARG A 183 -21.54 13.23 0.92
N GLU A 184 -22.02 14.26 1.63
CA GLU A 184 -22.25 15.64 1.13
C GLU A 184 -23.13 15.80 -0.11
N GLY A 185 -23.66 14.70 -0.62
CA GLY A 185 -24.44 14.64 -1.84
C GLY A 185 -24.47 13.18 -2.30
N PRO A 186 -25.64 12.65 -2.67
CA PRO A 186 -25.71 11.28 -3.14
C PRO A 186 -25.12 11.15 -4.55
N ALA A 187 -24.06 10.35 -4.67
CA ALA A 187 -23.42 9.98 -5.93
C ALA A 187 -23.66 8.50 -6.23
N LEU A 188 -23.89 8.16 -7.50
CA LEU A 188 -24.08 6.76 -7.90
C LEU A 188 -22.76 5.99 -7.79
N LEU A 189 -22.83 4.74 -7.34
CA LEU A 189 -21.65 3.87 -7.25
C LEU A 189 -21.23 3.35 -8.64
N ARG A 190 -19.93 3.12 -8.80
CA ARG A 190 -19.31 2.44 -9.94
C ARG A 190 -18.75 1.09 -9.53
N GLN A 191 -18.07 1.04 -8.38
CA GLN A 191 -17.60 -0.18 -7.73
C GLN A 191 -17.88 -0.12 -6.23
N LEU A 192 -18.14 -1.27 -5.63
CA LEU A 192 -18.28 -1.45 -4.19
C LEU A 192 -17.68 -2.80 -3.80
N SER A 193 -16.84 -2.81 -2.78
CA SER A 193 -16.47 -4.03 -2.07
C SER A 193 -16.67 -3.87 -0.57
N TRP A 194 -17.04 -4.96 0.09
CA TRP A 194 -17.24 -5.00 1.52
C TRP A 194 -16.76 -6.33 2.08
N ARG A 195 -16.30 -6.29 3.34
CA ARG A 195 -15.99 -7.48 4.14
C ARG A 195 -16.72 -7.37 5.46
N ASN A 196 -17.45 -8.43 5.79
CA ASN A 196 -18.22 -8.55 7.02
C ASN A 196 -17.31 -8.93 8.19
N ALA A 197 -17.79 -8.71 9.41
CA ALA A 197 -17.07 -9.01 10.65
C ALA A 197 -16.71 -10.51 10.84
N ASP A 198 -17.20 -11.38 9.96
CA ASP A 198 -16.90 -12.81 9.97
C ASP A 198 -15.94 -13.32 8.90
N GLY A 199 -15.43 -12.42 8.05
CA GLY A 199 -14.51 -12.77 6.97
C GLY A 199 -15.16 -13.08 5.64
N SER A 200 -16.49 -13.20 5.55
CA SER A 200 -17.18 -13.15 4.25
C SER A 200 -17.00 -11.78 3.60
N GLU A 201 -16.83 -11.75 2.28
CA GLU A 201 -16.58 -10.52 1.52
C GLU A 201 -17.09 -10.61 0.09
N ALA A 202 -17.38 -9.47 -0.52
CA ALA A 202 -17.77 -9.38 -1.92
C ALA A 202 -17.20 -8.12 -2.56
N ALA A 203 -17.02 -8.17 -3.89
CA ALA A 203 -16.68 -7.02 -4.71
C ALA A 203 -17.54 -7.04 -5.98
N VAL A 204 -18.18 -5.91 -6.28
CA VAL A 204 -19.11 -5.76 -7.42
C VAL A 204 -18.88 -4.44 -8.16
N ALA A 205 -19.12 -4.47 -9.47
CA ALA A 205 -19.18 -3.29 -10.33
C ALA A 205 -20.61 -3.10 -10.85
N PHE A 206 -21.08 -1.84 -10.87
CA PHE A 206 -22.43 -1.47 -11.30
C PHE A 206 -22.44 -0.96 -12.74
N GLN A 207 -23.51 -1.26 -13.49
CA GLN A 207 -23.87 -0.49 -14.68
C GLN A 207 -24.16 0.98 -14.28
N SER A 208 -23.87 1.95 -15.15
CA SER A 208 -24.02 3.38 -14.81
C SER A 208 -25.41 3.78 -14.30
N GLY A 209 -26.49 3.13 -14.77
CA GLY A 209 -27.85 3.37 -14.28
C GLY A 209 -28.18 2.75 -12.91
N MET A 210 -27.21 2.15 -12.22
CA MET A 210 -27.41 1.29 -11.02
C MET A 210 -28.42 0.14 -11.26
N THR A 211 -28.63 -0.25 -12.52
CA THR A 211 -29.66 -1.20 -12.96
C THR A 211 -29.31 -2.65 -12.67
N GLU A 212 -28.03 -3.01 -12.82
CA GLU A 212 -27.50 -4.35 -12.55
C GLU A 212 -26.05 -4.25 -12.06
N PHE A 213 -25.58 -5.26 -11.34
CA PHE A 213 -24.18 -5.43 -10.96
C PHE A 213 -23.66 -6.84 -11.29
N TYR A 214 -22.34 -6.95 -11.47
CA TYR A 214 -21.60 -8.21 -11.55
C TYR A 214 -20.36 -8.16 -10.66
N GLY A 215 -19.89 -9.31 -10.20
CA GLY A 215 -18.73 -9.42 -9.34
C GLY A 215 -18.57 -10.82 -8.75
N HIS A 216 -17.95 -10.90 -7.58
CA HIS A 216 -17.75 -12.14 -6.81
C HIS A 216 -18.12 -11.96 -5.34
N HIS A 217 -18.41 -13.07 -4.67
CA HIS A 217 -18.62 -13.17 -3.23
C HIS A 217 -17.86 -14.38 -2.69
N ARG A 218 -17.05 -14.20 -1.65
CA ARG A 218 -16.36 -15.26 -0.91
C ARG A 218 -16.99 -15.45 0.47
N THR A 219 -17.36 -16.68 0.81
CA THR A 219 -17.88 -17.03 2.14
C THR A 219 -16.79 -17.01 3.21
N ALA A 220 -17.20 -16.99 4.49
CA ALA A 220 -16.28 -17.01 5.64
C ALA A 220 -15.46 -18.32 5.78
N ASP A 221 -15.77 -19.36 5.02
CA ASP A 221 -14.98 -20.59 4.85
C ASP A 221 -14.20 -20.64 3.53
N GLY A 222 -13.99 -19.48 2.90
CA GLY A 222 -13.10 -19.28 1.75
C GLY A 222 -13.67 -19.69 0.40
N GLN A 223 -14.90 -20.22 0.32
CA GLN A 223 -15.49 -20.65 -0.94
C GLN A 223 -15.91 -19.44 -1.79
N GLY A 224 -15.38 -19.37 -3.01
CA GLY A 224 -15.72 -18.34 -4.00
C GLY A 224 -17.00 -18.67 -4.78
N ALA A 225 -17.69 -17.61 -5.21
CA ALA A 225 -18.84 -17.66 -6.08
C ALA A 225 -18.99 -16.38 -6.92
N GLU A 226 -19.10 -16.54 -8.24
CA GLU A 226 -19.61 -15.51 -9.13
C GLU A 226 -20.97 -14.99 -8.66
N PHE A 227 -21.10 -13.65 -8.61
CA PHE A 227 -22.19 -12.96 -7.94
C PHE A 227 -22.75 -11.83 -8.81
N ARG A 228 -24.07 -11.76 -8.93
CA ARG A 228 -24.75 -10.71 -9.72
C ARG A 228 -26.06 -10.28 -9.08
N GLY A 229 -26.50 -9.07 -9.40
CA GLY A 229 -27.78 -8.53 -8.92
C GLY A 229 -28.48 -7.68 -9.96
N ARG A 230 -29.81 -7.70 -9.96
CA ARG A 230 -30.67 -6.80 -10.73
C ARG A 230 -31.45 -5.91 -9.77
N LEU A 231 -31.51 -4.62 -10.08
CA LEU A 231 -32.20 -3.61 -9.28
C LEU A 231 -33.69 -3.94 -9.14
N SER A 232 -34.17 -4.13 -7.91
CA SER A 232 -35.59 -4.32 -7.58
C SER A 232 -36.22 -3.10 -6.91
N ALA A 233 -35.44 -2.22 -6.28
CA ALA A 233 -35.90 -0.87 -5.89
C ALA A 233 -34.77 0.16 -5.79
N ALA A 234 -35.02 1.39 -6.24
CA ALA A 234 -34.19 2.57 -5.96
C ALA A 234 -35.04 3.65 -5.28
N ARG A 235 -34.58 4.19 -4.15
CA ARG A 235 -35.35 5.02 -3.23
C ARG A 235 -34.56 6.22 -2.71
N VAL A 236 -35.30 7.23 -2.23
CA VAL A 236 -34.76 8.38 -1.51
C VAL A 236 -34.61 8.01 -0.03
N PHE A 237 -33.44 8.21 0.56
CA PHE A 237 -33.22 7.99 2.00
C PHE A 237 -34.21 8.82 2.85
N PRO A 238 -34.82 8.27 3.92
CA PRO A 238 -34.58 6.95 4.53
C PRO A 238 -35.54 5.82 4.06
N ALA A 239 -36.36 6.03 3.03
CA ALA A 239 -37.34 5.03 2.64
C ALA A 239 -36.66 3.77 2.08
N GLY A 240 -36.99 2.60 2.63
CA GLY A 240 -36.36 1.33 2.27
C GLY A 240 -35.23 0.87 3.20
N THR A 241 -34.82 1.65 4.21
CA THR A 241 -33.83 1.22 5.22
C THR A 241 -34.49 0.75 6.52
N GLU A 242 -35.75 0.34 6.48
CA GLU A 242 -36.48 -0.14 7.65
C GLU A 242 -35.88 -1.45 8.18
N GLY A 243 -35.43 -1.46 9.44
CA GLY A 243 -34.78 -2.62 10.08
C GLY A 243 -33.27 -2.78 9.81
N VAL A 244 -32.68 -1.98 8.91
CA VAL A 244 -31.25 -2.02 8.57
C VAL A 244 -30.43 -1.10 9.49
N VAL A 245 -29.22 -1.52 9.89
CA VAL A 245 -28.28 -0.67 10.63
C VAL A 245 -27.61 0.33 9.68
N VAL A 246 -28.18 1.54 9.58
CA VAL A 246 -27.53 2.65 8.88
C VAL A 246 -26.52 3.31 9.80
N HIS A 247 -25.24 3.10 9.52
CA HIS A 247 -24.17 3.80 10.22
C HIS A 247 -24.11 5.26 9.76
N ARG A 248 -24.05 6.19 10.73
CA ARG A 248 -23.84 7.61 10.48
C ARG A 248 -22.61 8.08 11.25
N PHE A 249 -21.73 8.80 10.57
CA PHE A 249 -20.52 9.35 11.18
C PHE A 249 -20.42 10.85 10.89
N HIS A 250 -20.04 11.61 11.91
CA HIS A 250 -19.41 12.91 11.66
C HIS A 250 -17.98 12.63 11.23
N THR A 251 -17.55 13.20 10.10
CA THR A 251 -16.27 12.83 9.49
C THR A 251 -15.23 13.95 9.53
N GLN A 252 -13.98 13.53 9.42
CA GLN A 252 -12.86 14.43 9.24
C GLN A 252 -11.92 13.83 8.20
N GLU A 253 -11.40 14.67 7.31
CA GLU A 253 -10.32 14.29 6.41
C GLU A 253 -9.00 14.92 6.90
N GLY A 254 -7.89 14.24 6.62
CA GLY A 254 -6.54 14.62 7.02
C GLY A 254 -5.83 15.36 5.91
N TRP A 255 -6.02 16.68 5.87
CA TRP A 255 -5.19 17.64 5.14
C TRP A 255 -4.76 18.75 6.12
N GLY A 256 -3.84 19.65 5.73
CA GLY A 256 -3.46 20.81 6.55
C GLY A 256 -2.59 20.51 7.78
N GLY A 257 -2.90 19.47 8.56
CA GLY A 257 -2.22 19.06 9.79
C GLY A 257 -3.22 18.81 10.91
N GLY A 258 -4.25 19.65 10.96
CA GLY A 258 -5.49 19.32 11.64
C GLY A 258 -6.23 18.13 11.03
N TRP A 259 -7.26 17.69 11.76
CA TRP A 259 -8.33 16.88 11.19
C TRP A 259 -9.50 17.81 10.94
N HIS A 260 -9.72 18.16 9.67
CA HIS A 260 -10.69 19.16 9.28
C HIS A 260 -12.07 18.51 9.16
N ALA A 261 -13.09 19.17 9.71
CA ALA A 261 -14.46 18.66 9.61
C ALA A 261 -14.89 18.57 8.14
N SER A 262 -15.43 17.41 7.77
CA SER A 262 -16.02 17.12 6.48
C SER A 262 -17.43 16.56 6.71
N GLY A 263 -18.24 16.49 5.67
CA GLY A 263 -19.64 16.14 5.81
C GLY A 263 -19.89 14.75 6.38
N ASP A 264 -21.12 14.55 6.86
CA ASP A 264 -21.56 13.28 7.39
C ASP A 264 -21.47 12.18 6.32
N LEU A 265 -20.87 11.05 6.69
CA LEU A 265 -20.95 9.82 5.92
C LEU A 265 -22.12 8.98 6.47
N ARG A 266 -23.03 8.58 5.59
CA ARG A 266 -24.00 7.51 5.84
C ARG A 266 -23.59 6.30 5.02
N LEU A 267 -23.60 5.13 5.66
CA LEU A 267 -23.41 3.86 4.96
C LEU A 267 -24.26 2.75 5.56
N ALA A 268 -24.77 1.88 4.69
CA ALA A 268 -25.33 0.59 5.01
C ALA A 268 -25.08 -0.35 3.83
N VAL A 269 -24.58 -1.55 4.12
CA VAL A 269 -24.65 -2.70 3.22
C VAL A 269 -25.23 -3.85 4.03
N GLU A 270 -26.23 -4.53 3.48
CA GLU A 270 -26.89 -5.68 4.09
C GLU A 270 -26.99 -6.78 3.03
N ASP A 271 -26.33 -7.91 3.30
CA ASP A 271 -26.29 -9.13 2.48
C ASP A 271 -26.81 -10.37 3.25
N GLY A 272 -27.12 -10.21 4.54
CA GLY A 272 -27.54 -11.27 5.46
C GLY A 272 -26.40 -12.05 6.13
N SER A 273 -25.13 -11.71 5.91
CA SER A 273 -23.97 -12.41 6.45
C SER A 273 -23.53 -11.87 7.82
N GLY A 274 -23.56 -10.55 8.04
CA GLY A 274 -23.27 -9.95 9.35
C GLY A 274 -23.09 -8.43 9.34
N ASP A 275 -22.62 -7.88 10.45
CA ASP A 275 -22.24 -6.46 10.51
C ASP A 275 -21.00 -6.22 9.62
N VAL A 276 -20.97 -5.13 8.84
CA VAL A 276 -19.86 -4.79 7.95
C VAL A 276 -18.62 -4.35 8.75
N ALA A 277 -17.44 -4.89 8.43
CA ALA A 277 -16.17 -4.52 9.08
C ALA A 277 -15.29 -3.61 8.20
N ARG A 278 -15.29 -3.81 6.87
CA ARG A 278 -14.63 -2.94 5.89
C ARG A 278 -15.56 -2.67 4.72
N ILE A 279 -15.54 -1.45 4.21
CA ILE A 279 -16.22 -1.05 2.97
C ILE A 279 -15.28 -0.16 2.14
N SER A 280 -15.19 -0.45 0.85
CA SER A 280 -14.38 0.29 -0.12
C SER A 280 -15.22 0.56 -1.36
N TRP A 281 -15.18 1.78 -1.89
CA TRP A 281 -16.05 2.20 -2.99
C TRP A 281 -15.33 3.10 -3.99
N ARG A 282 -15.85 3.13 -5.21
CA ARG A 282 -15.59 4.14 -6.24
C ARG A 282 -16.93 4.58 -6.79
N ASP A 283 -17.17 5.88 -6.86
CA ASP A 283 -18.39 6.44 -7.42
C ASP A 283 -18.25 6.74 -8.94
N GLN A 284 -19.34 7.17 -9.58
CA GLN A 284 -19.37 7.52 -11.00
C GLN A 284 -18.83 8.94 -11.30
N ARG A 285 -18.29 9.63 -10.29
CA ARG A 285 -17.44 10.82 -10.46
C ARG A 285 -15.96 10.44 -10.44
N ASP A 286 -15.64 9.16 -10.25
CA ASP A 286 -14.32 8.57 -10.01
C ASP A 286 -13.64 9.02 -8.69
N GLU A 287 -14.43 9.52 -7.73
CA GLU A 287 -13.99 9.65 -6.33
C GLU A 287 -14.06 8.28 -5.64
N SER A 288 -13.09 7.97 -4.78
CA SER A 288 -13.00 6.68 -4.09
C SER A 288 -12.76 6.83 -2.59
N GLY A 289 -13.04 5.76 -1.85
CA GLY A 289 -12.76 5.70 -0.42
C GLY A 289 -12.70 4.27 0.08
N SER A 290 -12.04 4.09 1.21
CA SER A 290 -11.94 2.79 1.89
C SER A 290 -11.92 3.04 3.38
N VAL A 291 -12.83 2.43 4.13
CA VAL A 291 -12.94 2.61 5.58
C VAL A 291 -13.11 1.27 6.30
N VAL A 292 -12.36 1.12 7.39
CA VAL A 292 -12.51 0.03 8.35
C VAL A 292 -13.34 0.55 9.53
N LEU A 293 -14.46 -0.11 9.80
CA LEU A 293 -15.36 0.23 10.89
C LEU A 293 -14.80 -0.31 12.21
N ARG A 294 -14.64 0.57 13.20
CA ARG A 294 -14.27 0.19 14.56
C ARG A 294 -15.53 -0.24 15.31
N THR A 295 -15.96 -1.47 15.11
CA THR A 295 -16.96 -2.11 15.97
C THR A 295 -16.41 -2.26 17.39
N PRO A 296 -17.25 -2.11 18.44
CA PRO A 296 -16.84 -2.49 19.78
C PRO A 296 -16.60 -4.02 19.83
N PRO A 297 -15.68 -4.55 20.66
CA PRO A 297 -15.38 -5.98 20.70
C PRO A 297 -16.65 -6.81 21.01
N PRO A 298 -16.82 -8.00 20.43
CA PRO A 298 -18.13 -8.67 20.41
C PRO A 298 -18.71 -8.90 21.81
N GLY A 299 -19.95 -8.44 22.01
CA GLY A 299 -20.63 -8.48 23.30
C GLY A 299 -20.27 -7.34 24.27
N SER A 300 -19.55 -6.30 23.85
CA SER A 300 -19.44 -5.03 24.61
C SER A 300 -20.50 -4.01 24.17
N GLY A 301 -21.77 -4.36 24.37
CA GLY A 301 -22.93 -3.54 24.01
C GLY A 301 -23.58 -2.82 25.19
N ARG A 302 -24.11 -1.61 24.96
CA ARG A 302 -25.12 -1.00 25.86
C ARG A 302 -26.44 -1.77 25.70
N GLY A 303 -27.15 -1.98 26.80
CA GLY A 303 -28.46 -2.65 26.77
C GLY A 303 -28.39 -4.18 26.63
N GLU A 304 -27.36 -4.81 27.20
CA GLU A 304 -27.40 -6.26 27.43
C GLU A 304 -28.56 -6.64 28.36
N VAL A 305 -29.29 -7.68 27.98
CA VAL A 305 -30.43 -8.25 28.73
C VAL A 305 -30.26 -9.73 29.06
N THR A 306 -29.08 -10.32 28.83
CA THR A 306 -28.76 -11.71 29.20
C THR A 306 -29.10 -12.00 30.67
N GLY A 307 -28.77 -11.09 31.59
CA GLY A 307 -29.10 -11.18 33.02
C GLY A 307 -30.58 -11.02 33.38
N LEU A 308 -31.47 -10.83 32.40
CA LEU A 308 -32.93 -10.89 32.57
C LEU A 308 -33.52 -12.27 32.21
N VAL A 309 -32.70 -13.21 31.73
CA VAL A 309 -33.12 -14.61 31.53
C VAL A 309 -33.34 -15.26 32.91
N ALA A 310 -34.60 -15.53 33.24
CA ALA A 310 -35.00 -16.14 34.50
C ALA A 310 -34.87 -17.67 34.50
N THR A 311 -34.94 -18.31 33.32
CA THR A 311 -34.60 -19.73 33.12
C THR A 311 -34.11 -19.96 31.70
N VAL A 312 -33.06 -20.78 31.52
CA VAL A 312 -32.72 -21.44 30.26
C VAL A 312 -33.06 -22.93 30.35
N ARG A 313 -33.32 -23.58 29.20
CA ARG A 313 -33.51 -25.04 29.08
C ARG A 313 -33.02 -25.52 27.71
N ALA A 314 -32.37 -26.67 27.66
CA ALA A 314 -32.15 -27.41 26.42
C ALA A 314 -33.16 -28.56 26.26
N ASP A 315 -33.35 -29.06 25.03
CA ASP A 315 -33.98 -30.37 24.82
C ASP A 315 -33.01 -31.55 25.09
N ARG A 316 -31.70 -31.29 25.02
CA ARG A 316 -30.61 -32.23 25.30
C ARG A 316 -29.43 -31.50 25.97
N GLU A 317 -28.79 -32.14 26.95
CA GLU A 317 -27.58 -31.62 27.61
C GLU A 317 -26.79 -32.73 28.30
N ASN A 318 -25.47 -32.56 28.46
CA ASN A 318 -24.60 -33.52 29.15
C ASN A 318 -24.62 -33.32 30.68
N LEU A 319 -25.73 -33.72 31.30
CA LEU A 319 -25.93 -33.75 32.76
C LEU A 319 -24.80 -34.48 33.53
N ARG A 320 -24.09 -35.43 32.90
CA ARG A 320 -23.00 -36.18 33.56
C ARG A 320 -21.67 -35.43 33.59
N GLY A 321 -21.39 -34.61 32.58
CA GLY A 321 -20.22 -33.73 32.55
C GLY A 321 -20.43 -32.42 33.33
N GLY A 322 -21.67 -32.10 33.71
CA GLY A 322 -22.03 -30.77 34.20
C GLY A 322 -22.12 -29.72 33.08
N GLU A 323 -22.13 -30.15 31.82
CA GLU A 323 -22.14 -29.28 30.64
C GLU A 323 -23.59 -28.93 30.25
N ILE A 324 -24.27 -28.25 31.17
CA ILE A 324 -25.71 -27.98 31.17
C ILE A 324 -26.06 -26.59 30.65
N ALA A 325 -27.32 -26.38 30.27
CA ALA A 325 -27.78 -25.16 29.62
C ALA A 325 -27.55 -23.88 30.44
N ASP A 326 -27.61 -23.96 31.78
CA ASP A 326 -27.36 -22.83 32.69
C ASP A 326 -25.95 -22.21 32.50
N ASN A 327 -24.95 -23.02 32.12
CA ASN A 327 -23.59 -22.55 31.86
C ASN A 327 -23.51 -21.48 30.75
N LEU A 328 -24.52 -21.42 29.87
CA LEU A 328 -24.58 -20.47 28.76
C LEU A 328 -24.81 -19.01 29.20
N LEU A 329 -25.17 -18.77 30.46
CA LEU A 329 -25.46 -17.42 30.96
C LEU A 329 -24.22 -16.81 31.65
N ASP A 330 -23.62 -17.54 32.60
CA ASP A 330 -22.67 -16.98 33.57
C ASP A 330 -21.23 -16.80 33.04
N GLY A 331 -20.87 -17.38 31.90
CA GLY A 331 -19.60 -17.10 31.20
C GLY A 331 -18.32 -17.49 31.96
N VAL A 332 -18.42 -18.38 32.95
CA VAL A 332 -17.29 -18.85 33.77
C VAL A 332 -16.27 -19.58 32.88
N ARG A 333 -14.99 -19.17 32.94
CA ARG A 333 -13.92 -19.77 32.12
C ARG A 333 -13.87 -21.29 32.32
N GLY A 334 -14.06 -22.04 31.23
CA GLY A 334 -14.06 -23.51 31.22
C GLY A 334 -15.43 -24.17 31.32
N ALA A 335 -16.49 -23.42 31.67
CA ALA A 335 -17.86 -23.92 31.58
C ALA A 335 -18.37 -23.88 30.12
N LYS A 336 -19.23 -24.83 29.75
CA LYS A 336 -19.94 -24.88 28.46
C LYS A 336 -21.24 -25.68 28.58
N TRP A 337 -22.14 -25.53 27.64
CA TRP A 337 -23.21 -26.51 27.38
C TRP A 337 -22.79 -27.42 26.22
N LEU A 338 -23.14 -28.70 26.31
CA LEU A 338 -22.87 -29.70 25.27
C LEU A 338 -24.05 -30.67 25.15
N ALA A 339 -24.41 -31.04 23.92
CA ALA A 339 -25.39 -32.07 23.62
C ALA A 339 -24.89 -33.04 22.54
N PHE A 340 -25.08 -34.34 22.77
CA PHE A 340 -24.72 -35.41 21.82
C PHE A 340 -25.77 -35.55 20.70
N SER A 341 -25.86 -34.53 19.84
CA SER A 341 -26.59 -34.52 18.56
C SER A 341 -26.06 -33.38 17.68
N ASP A 342 -26.21 -33.49 16.37
CA ASP A 342 -26.05 -32.40 15.38
C ASP A 342 -27.07 -31.24 15.56
N ARG A 343 -28.03 -31.38 16.48
CA ARG A 343 -29.22 -30.52 16.65
C ARG A 343 -29.64 -30.38 18.10
N ALA A 344 -30.15 -29.19 18.45
CA ALA A 344 -30.73 -28.91 19.77
C ALA A 344 -31.65 -27.68 19.73
N ASP A 345 -32.62 -27.66 20.64
CA ASP A 345 -33.50 -26.51 20.89
C ASP A 345 -33.19 -25.92 22.28
N LEU A 346 -32.63 -24.71 22.31
CA LEU A 346 -32.35 -23.94 23.53
C LEU A 346 -33.44 -22.88 23.75
N LEU A 347 -34.16 -22.97 24.87
CA LEU A 347 -35.25 -22.07 25.26
C LEU A 347 -34.81 -21.13 26.40
N PHE A 348 -34.71 -19.85 26.10
CA PHE A 348 -34.44 -18.78 27.05
C PHE A 348 -35.74 -18.07 27.42
N SER A 349 -36.03 -17.92 28.70
CA SER A 349 -37.25 -17.26 29.20
C SER A 349 -36.90 -16.10 30.11
N PHE A 350 -37.34 -14.90 29.73
CA PHE A 350 -37.05 -13.64 30.42
C PHE A 350 -38.09 -13.35 31.53
N ASP A 351 -37.66 -12.61 32.54
CA ASP A 351 -38.52 -12.14 33.63
C ASP A 351 -39.70 -11.31 33.08
N ARG A 352 -39.39 -10.40 32.15
CA ARG A 352 -40.26 -9.46 31.43
C ARG A 352 -40.24 -9.72 29.92
N GLN A 353 -40.95 -8.90 29.13
CA GLN A 353 -40.78 -8.87 27.67
C GLN A 353 -39.62 -7.94 27.31
N VAL A 354 -38.70 -8.41 26.46
CA VAL A 354 -37.51 -7.67 26.00
C VAL A 354 -37.50 -7.55 24.47
N THR A 355 -36.98 -6.44 23.94
CA THR A 355 -36.91 -6.21 22.48
C THR A 355 -35.51 -6.49 21.98
N VAL A 356 -35.14 -7.78 21.92
CA VAL A 356 -33.82 -8.19 21.45
C VAL A 356 -33.66 -7.88 19.96
N ARG A 357 -32.51 -7.29 19.60
CA ARG A 357 -32.11 -6.91 18.23
C ARG A 357 -30.78 -7.55 17.80
N HIS A 358 -30.01 -8.01 18.78
CA HIS A 358 -28.68 -8.55 18.59
C HIS A 358 -28.43 -9.66 19.62
N TYR A 359 -27.76 -10.72 19.21
CA TYR A 359 -27.28 -11.79 20.09
C TYR A 359 -25.83 -12.16 19.77
N VAL A 360 -25.15 -12.74 20.76
CA VAL A 360 -23.79 -13.28 20.63
C VAL A 360 -23.81 -14.77 20.98
N LEU A 361 -23.13 -15.58 20.17
CA LEU A 361 -22.80 -16.97 20.49
C LEU A 361 -21.30 -17.07 20.70
N VAL A 362 -20.85 -17.85 21.70
CA VAL A 362 -19.42 -18.02 22.00
C VAL A 362 -19.02 -19.49 21.79
N SER A 363 -18.01 -19.74 20.96
CA SER A 363 -17.51 -21.10 20.67
C SER A 363 -16.94 -21.77 21.92
N ALA A 364 -16.93 -23.10 21.94
CA ALA A 364 -16.40 -23.86 23.07
C ALA A 364 -14.88 -24.08 23.00
N ASN A 365 -14.34 -24.73 24.03
CA ASN A 365 -12.90 -24.85 24.29
C ASN A 365 -12.13 -25.87 23.43
N ASP A 366 -12.76 -26.98 23.03
CA ASP A 366 -12.02 -28.23 22.70
C ASP A 366 -12.16 -28.75 21.26
N PHE A 367 -13.24 -28.44 20.54
CA PHE A 367 -13.51 -29.06 19.24
C PHE A 367 -14.38 -28.17 18.34
N ALA A 368 -13.81 -27.65 17.25
CA ALA A 368 -14.45 -26.67 16.38
C ALA A 368 -15.64 -27.23 15.59
N GLU A 369 -15.61 -28.51 15.19
CA GLU A 369 -16.71 -29.11 14.43
C GLU A 369 -18.04 -29.20 15.21
N ARG A 370 -17.98 -29.10 16.55
CA ARG A 370 -19.18 -29.11 17.40
C ARG A 370 -19.83 -27.74 17.55
N ASP A 371 -19.23 -26.66 17.03
CA ASP A 371 -19.88 -25.35 17.10
C ASP A 371 -21.06 -25.29 16.10
N PRO A 372 -22.12 -24.50 16.37
CA PRO A 372 -23.25 -24.35 15.46
C PRO A 372 -22.86 -23.80 14.08
N ARG A 373 -23.31 -24.46 13.00
CA ARG A 373 -23.16 -24.00 11.62
C ARG A 373 -24.44 -23.40 11.05
N ASP A 374 -25.59 -24.03 11.33
CA ASP A 374 -26.92 -23.56 10.93
C ASP A 374 -27.86 -23.49 12.13
N TRP A 375 -28.66 -22.43 12.22
CA TRP A 375 -29.71 -22.30 13.23
C TRP A 375 -30.79 -21.26 12.87
N THR A 376 -31.88 -21.28 13.63
CA THR A 376 -32.95 -20.26 13.61
C THR A 376 -33.18 -19.72 15.02
N LEU A 377 -33.28 -18.40 15.18
CA LEU A 377 -33.72 -17.75 16.41
C LEU A 377 -35.19 -17.34 16.27
N GLU A 378 -36.02 -17.69 17.24
CA GLU A 378 -37.46 -17.41 17.25
C GLU A 378 -37.91 -16.73 18.54
N GLY A 379 -38.91 -15.85 18.45
CA GLY A 379 -39.54 -15.17 19.58
C GLY A 379 -40.97 -15.65 19.85
N SER A 380 -41.34 -15.72 21.12
CA SER A 380 -42.70 -16.03 21.59
C SER A 380 -43.07 -15.27 22.87
N ASN A 381 -44.38 -15.11 23.08
CA ASN A 381 -44.97 -14.56 24.30
C ASN A 381 -45.94 -15.54 25.00
N ASP A 382 -46.15 -16.74 24.44
CA ASP A 382 -47.08 -17.77 24.93
C ASP A 382 -46.50 -19.20 24.91
N THR A 383 -45.24 -19.35 24.49
CA THR A 383 -44.48 -20.58 24.18
C THR A 383 -45.09 -21.53 23.14
N ARG A 384 -46.17 -21.11 22.47
CA ARG A 384 -46.90 -21.92 21.46
C ARG A 384 -46.76 -21.32 20.07
N SER A 385 -46.93 -20.00 19.98
CA SER A 385 -46.86 -19.18 18.79
C SER A 385 -45.44 -18.62 18.68
N TRP A 386 -44.69 -19.07 17.67
CA TRP A 386 -43.29 -18.71 17.45
C TRP A 386 -43.17 -17.87 16.18
N THR A 387 -42.39 -16.79 16.26
CA THR A 387 -42.07 -15.89 15.13
C THR A 387 -40.58 -15.99 14.87
N VAL A 388 -40.16 -16.36 13.66
CA VAL A 388 -38.73 -16.33 13.29
C VAL A 388 -38.21 -14.90 13.35
N LEU A 389 -37.06 -14.71 13.99
CA LEU A 389 -36.39 -13.42 14.17
C LEU A 389 -35.09 -13.35 13.36
N ASP A 390 -34.34 -14.46 13.32
CA ASP A 390 -33.11 -14.61 12.54
C ASP A 390 -32.95 -16.07 12.08
N SER A 391 -32.24 -16.30 10.98
CA SER A 391 -31.83 -17.63 10.53
C SER A 391 -30.48 -17.54 9.81
N ARG A 392 -29.50 -18.29 10.31
CA ARG A 392 -28.12 -18.33 9.81
C ARG A 392 -27.77 -19.73 9.32
N THR A 393 -26.89 -19.80 8.33
CA THR A 393 -26.47 -21.04 7.65
C THR A 393 -25.03 -20.92 7.19
N GLY A 394 -24.24 -21.98 7.33
CA GLY A 394 -22.84 -22.02 6.88
C GLY A 394 -21.86 -21.27 7.79
N VAL A 395 -22.26 -20.94 9.03
CA VAL A 395 -21.42 -20.18 9.95
C VAL A 395 -20.23 -21.02 10.47
N SER A 396 -19.10 -20.36 10.71
CA SER A 396 -17.85 -20.94 11.21
C SER A 396 -17.34 -20.17 12.44
N PHE A 397 -16.49 -20.82 13.26
CA PHE A 397 -15.77 -20.18 14.37
C PHE A 397 -14.28 -20.54 14.26
N SER A 398 -13.45 -19.59 13.83
CA SER A 398 -12.02 -19.80 13.59
C SER A 398 -11.22 -20.05 14.87
N GLU A 399 -11.68 -19.52 16.00
CA GLU A 399 -10.99 -19.58 17.30
C GLU A 399 -11.85 -20.27 18.37
N ARG A 400 -11.19 -20.71 19.46
CA ARG A 400 -11.85 -21.26 20.65
C ARG A 400 -12.20 -20.13 21.62
N HIS A 401 -13.35 -20.24 22.29
CA HIS A 401 -13.94 -19.13 23.07
C HIS A 401 -14.20 -17.85 22.26
N GLN A 402 -14.35 -17.96 20.94
CA GLN A 402 -14.58 -16.85 20.03
C GLN A 402 -16.03 -16.35 20.14
N PRO A 403 -16.26 -15.08 20.52
CA PRO A 403 -17.59 -14.49 20.54
C PRO A 403 -17.97 -13.98 19.14
N ARG A 404 -18.96 -14.59 18.48
CA ARG A 404 -19.54 -14.09 17.22
C ARG A 404 -20.85 -13.35 17.45
N ALA A 405 -20.95 -12.17 16.86
CA ALA A 405 -22.11 -11.29 16.91
C ALA A 405 -23.06 -11.52 15.73
N PHE A 406 -24.37 -11.39 15.97
CA PHE A 406 -25.42 -11.50 14.97
C PHE A 406 -26.52 -10.46 15.23
N THR A 407 -26.88 -9.69 14.20
CA THR A 407 -27.85 -8.56 14.29
C THR A 407 -29.06 -8.85 13.39
N PHE A 408 -30.27 -8.50 13.85
CA PHE A 408 -31.52 -8.72 13.10
C PHE A 408 -32.57 -7.63 13.36
N ALA A 409 -33.59 -7.53 12.49
CA ALA A 409 -34.65 -6.52 12.54
C ALA A 409 -35.68 -6.75 13.67
N GLY A 410 -35.25 -6.61 14.92
CA GLY A 410 -36.09 -6.79 16.12
C GLY A 410 -36.93 -5.57 16.49
N GLU A 411 -38.20 -5.51 16.05
CA GLU A 411 -39.13 -4.45 16.46
C GLU A 411 -40.07 -4.83 17.61
N ARG A 412 -40.27 -6.13 17.87
CA ARG A 412 -41.29 -6.63 18.80
C ARG A 412 -40.67 -7.23 20.06
N ALA A 413 -41.23 -6.88 21.22
CA ALA A 413 -40.84 -7.45 22.50
C ALA A 413 -41.34 -8.91 22.66
N TYR A 414 -40.47 -9.78 23.16
CA TYR A 414 -40.77 -11.19 23.45
C TYR A 414 -40.34 -11.57 24.87
N ARG A 415 -41.08 -12.48 25.50
CA ARG A 415 -40.71 -13.07 26.81
C ARG A 415 -39.89 -14.34 26.66
N HIS A 416 -40.00 -15.04 25.54
CA HIS A 416 -39.31 -16.30 25.30
C HIS A 416 -38.58 -16.21 23.97
N LEU A 417 -37.29 -16.59 23.97
CA LEU A 417 -36.51 -16.80 22.77
C LEU A 417 -36.14 -18.29 22.66
N ARG A 418 -36.21 -18.85 21.46
CA ARG A 418 -35.76 -20.21 21.17
C ARG A 418 -34.69 -20.17 20.08
N LEU A 419 -33.51 -20.69 20.40
CA LEU A 419 -32.41 -20.91 19.46
C LEU A 419 -32.45 -22.37 19.03
N ARG A 420 -32.78 -22.62 17.76
CA ARG A 420 -32.91 -23.95 17.15
C ARG A 420 -31.69 -24.26 16.30
N ILE A 421 -30.76 -25.05 16.80
CA ILE A 421 -29.55 -25.44 16.06
C ILE A 421 -29.91 -26.63 15.17
N SER A 422 -29.71 -26.48 13.86
CA SER A 422 -30.12 -27.45 12.83
C SER A 422 -28.97 -28.23 12.19
N ARG A 423 -27.72 -27.76 12.32
CA ARG A 423 -26.51 -28.44 11.86
C ARG A 423 -25.25 -27.96 12.58
N THR A 424 -24.34 -28.87 12.91
CA THR A 424 -22.93 -28.62 13.22
C THR A 424 -22.03 -29.29 12.17
N GLY A 425 -20.71 -29.40 12.40
CA GLY A 425 -19.80 -30.18 11.58
C GLY A 425 -19.80 -31.70 11.86
N CYS A 426 -20.30 -32.14 13.01
CA CYS A 426 -20.30 -33.55 13.43
C CYS A 426 -21.62 -33.95 14.13
N ASP A 427 -21.65 -35.05 14.90
CA ASP A 427 -22.84 -35.57 15.59
C ASP A 427 -23.04 -35.00 17.01
N VAL A 428 -22.32 -33.94 17.36
CA VAL A 428 -22.36 -33.28 18.69
C VAL A 428 -22.42 -31.76 18.49
N VAL A 429 -23.05 -31.05 19.44
CA VAL A 429 -23.15 -29.59 19.49
C VAL A 429 -22.70 -29.05 20.84
N GLN A 430 -22.04 -27.88 20.85
CA GLN A 430 -21.63 -27.19 22.08
C GLN A 430 -21.57 -25.66 21.91
N LEU A 431 -21.70 -24.94 23.02
CA LEU A 431 -21.50 -23.48 23.12
C LEU A 431 -20.96 -23.13 24.51
N ALA A 432 -20.08 -22.13 24.61
CA ALA A 432 -19.62 -21.61 25.89
C ALA A 432 -20.60 -20.59 26.51
N GLN A 433 -21.21 -19.73 25.69
CA GLN A 433 -22.12 -18.68 26.17
C GLN A 433 -23.13 -18.25 25.09
N VAL A 434 -24.29 -17.77 25.50
CA VAL A 434 -25.28 -17.05 24.67
C VAL A 434 -25.68 -15.75 25.36
N ARG A 435 -25.61 -14.62 24.64
CA ARG A 435 -25.90 -13.28 25.18
C ARG A 435 -26.88 -12.52 24.29
N PHE A 436 -27.71 -11.65 24.88
CA PHE A 436 -28.81 -10.95 24.20
C PHE A 436 -28.80 -9.44 24.49
N PHE A 437 -29.10 -8.62 23.49
CA PHE A 437 -29.01 -7.16 23.56
C PHE A 437 -30.24 -6.47 22.94
N GLU A 438 -30.75 -5.42 23.60
CA GLU A 438 -31.88 -4.60 23.10
C GLU A 438 -31.45 -3.51 22.09
N ALA A 439 -30.15 -3.23 21.99
CA ALA A 439 -29.57 -2.39 20.95
C ALA A 439 -28.75 -3.24 19.97
N ALA A 440 -28.76 -2.85 18.68
CA ALA A 440 -27.68 -3.22 17.78
C ALA A 440 -26.38 -2.53 18.22
N SER A 441 -25.22 -3.04 17.79
CA SER A 441 -23.91 -2.53 18.21
C SER A 441 -23.33 -1.60 17.12
N PRO A 442 -23.61 -0.29 17.13
CA PRO A 442 -23.08 0.60 16.10
C PRO A 442 -21.55 0.67 16.18
N ALA A 443 -20.90 0.67 15.02
CA ALA A 443 -19.48 0.99 14.93
C ALA A 443 -19.20 2.35 15.60
N LEU A 444 -18.22 2.38 16.51
CA LEU A 444 -17.86 3.56 17.31
C LEU A 444 -17.27 4.69 16.44
N GLY A 445 -16.82 4.34 15.25
CA GLY A 445 -16.26 5.23 14.23
C GLY A 445 -15.62 4.41 13.12
N PHE A 446 -14.86 5.08 12.26
CA PHE A 446 -14.05 4.42 11.23
C PHE A 446 -12.68 5.12 11.05
N THR A 447 -11.78 4.42 10.38
CA THR A 447 -10.47 4.93 9.91
C THR A 447 -10.19 4.35 8.53
N GLY A 448 -9.52 5.10 7.67
CA GLY A 448 -9.27 4.73 6.28
C GLY A 448 -8.77 5.91 5.45
N PHE A 449 -9.11 5.93 4.15
CA PHE A 449 -8.76 7.01 3.24
C PHE A 449 -9.96 7.45 2.36
N TYR A 450 -9.82 8.64 1.79
CA TYR A 450 -10.67 9.17 0.72
C TYR A 450 -9.77 9.69 -0.41
N GLN A 451 -10.22 9.68 -1.66
CA GLN A 451 -9.49 10.22 -2.79
C GLN A 451 -10.45 10.89 -3.79
N ARG A 452 -10.18 12.16 -4.11
CA ARG A 452 -10.86 12.88 -5.20
C ARG A 452 -10.10 12.68 -6.52
N VAL A 453 -10.77 12.90 -7.64
CA VAL A 453 -10.14 12.78 -8.97
C VAL A 453 -8.97 13.74 -9.12
N GLY A 454 -7.79 13.20 -9.42
CA GLY A 454 -6.55 13.99 -9.58
C GLY A 454 -5.88 14.40 -8.27
N GLU A 455 -6.44 14.02 -7.11
CA GLU A 455 -5.80 14.18 -5.79
C GLU A 455 -5.15 12.86 -5.35
N GLY A 456 -4.16 12.96 -4.46
CA GLY A 456 -3.65 11.79 -3.73
C GLY A 456 -4.66 11.34 -2.64
N PRO A 457 -4.60 10.08 -2.17
CA PRO A 457 -5.45 9.63 -1.08
C PRO A 457 -5.12 10.37 0.22
N ILE A 458 -6.13 10.99 0.82
CA ILE A 458 -6.06 11.69 2.11
C ILE A 458 -6.64 10.80 3.21
N GLY A 459 -6.10 10.94 4.43
CA GLY A 459 -6.61 10.19 5.59
C GLY A 459 -8.08 10.53 5.85
N TYR A 460 -8.90 9.54 6.17
CA TYR A 460 -10.33 9.73 6.40
C TYR A 460 -10.77 8.99 7.67
N ARG A 461 -11.46 9.69 8.57
CA ARG A 461 -11.95 9.11 9.82
C ARG A 461 -13.35 9.60 10.16
N GLY A 462 -14.08 8.77 10.89
CA GLY A 462 -15.38 9.11 11.44
C GLY A 462 -15.49 8.77 12.91
N THR A 463 -16.33 9.53 13.61
CA THR A 463 -16.87 9.20 14.93
C THR A 463 -18.38 9.00 14.81
N ALA A 464 -18.93 8.02 15.54
CA ALA A 464 -20.36 7.71 15.47
C ALA A 464 -21.20 8.93 15.85
N ALA A 465 -22.16 9.28 14.99
CA ALA A 465 -23.15 10.30 15.29
C ALA A 465 -24.39 9.64 15.93
N GLU A 466 -24.79 10.10 17.11
CA GLU A 466 -26.08 9.72 17.72
C GLU A 466 -27.23 9.96 16.73
N PRO A 467 -28.27 9.10 16.70
CA PRO A 467 -29.44 9.29 15.84
C PRO A 467 -30.22 10.53 16.29
N ALA A 468 -29.88 11.67 15.68
CA ALA A 468 -30.49 12.96 15.98
C ALA A 468 -32.02 12.88 15.83
N GLY A 469 -32.73 13.04 16.95
CA GLY A 469 -34.18 13.22 16.95
C GLY A 469 -34.58 14.42 16.08
N PRO A 470 -35.84 14.47 15.59
CA PRO A 470 -36.29 15.45 14.61
C PRO A 470 -36.05 16.87 15.13
N ARG A 471 -35.11 17.58 14.49
CA ARG A 471 -34.65 18.90 14.89
C ARG A 471 -35.39 19.94 14.05
N GLU A 472 -36.15 20.82 14.69
CA GLU A 472 -36.79 21.94 14.01
C GLU A 472 -35.74 22.87 13.37
N PRO A 473 -36.02 23.49 12.21
CA PRO A 473 -35.06 24.32 11.51
C PRO A 473 -34.87 25.68 12.22
N GLU A 474 -33.73 25.84 12.89
CA GLU A 474 -33.25 27.12 13.42
C GLU A 474 -33.04 28.15 12.28
N PRO A 475 -33.34 29.44 12.48
CA PRO A 475 -33.30 30.44 11.42
C PRO A 475 -31.87 30.92 11.12
N PHE A 476 -31.56 31.10 9.84
CA PHE A 476 -30.29 31.65 9.36
C PHE A 476 -30.01 33.06 9.92
N ALA A 477 -28.97 33.18 10.74
CA ALA A 477 -28.41 34.47 11.16
C ALA A 477 -27.36 34.94 10.15
N GLY A 478 -27.72 35.86 9.26
CA GLY A 478 -26.80 36.41 8.25
C GLY A 478 -25.77 37.38 8.85
N SER A 479 -24.50 37.20 8.50
CA SER A 479 -23.43 38.18 8.78
C SER A 479 -23.26 39.15 7.60
N ALA A 480 -22.94 40.40 7.90
CA ALA A 480 -23.13 41.53 6.98
C ALA A 480 -22.15 41.58 5.80
N ALA A 481 -22.68 41.81 4.59
CA ALA A 481 -21.91 42.31 3.46
C ALA A 481 -21.67 43.83 3.58
N GLY A 482 -20.44 44.28 3.29
CA GLY A 482 -20.10 45.71 3.24
C GLY A 482 -20.76 46.42 2.06
N ALA A 483 -21.27 47.64 2.28
CA ALA A 483 -22.12 48.31 1.32
C ALA A 483 -21.37 49.00 0.17
N PHE A 484 -21.89 48.84 -1.05
CA PHE A 484 -21.91 49.89 -2.07
C PHE A 484 -23.35 50.12 -2.55
N ALA A 485 -23.75 51.37 -2.70
CA ALA A 485 -25.14 51.76 -2.95
C ALA A 485 -25.30 52.50 -4.29
N GLY A 486 -26.14 51.97 -5.17
CA GLY A 486 -26.48 52.57 -6.48
C GLY A 486 -27.83 52.07 -6.98
N ARG A 487 -28.88 52.89 -6.81
CA ARG A 487 -30.29 52.60 -7.19
C ARG A 487 -30.56 53.09 -8.65
N PRO A 488 -31.73 52.81 -9.25
CA PRO A 488 -32.42 51.51 -9.40
C PRO A 488 -33.06 51.32 -10.81
N MET A 489 -33.69 50.17 -11.09
CA MET A 489 -35.09 50.16 -11.57
C MET A 489 -35.81 48.81 -11.40
N THR A 490 -37.11 48.77 -11.69
CA THR A 490 -38.11 47.83 -11.14
C THR A 490 -38.64 46.77 -12.13
N PRO A 491 -39.14 45.62 -11.63
CA PRO A 491 -39.66 44.52 -12.44
C PRO A 491 -41.17 44.57 -12.72
N PHE A 492 -41.61 43.83 -13.73
CA PHE A 492 -42.96 43.25 -13.88
C PHE A 492 -42.78 41.79 -14.36
N SER A 493 -43.40 40.72 -13.81
CA SER A 493 -44.83 40.44 -13.58
C SER A 493 -45.60 40.13 -14.88
N ASN A 494 -46.43 39.08 -15.02
CA ASN A 494 -46.83 38.02 -14.07
C ASN A 494 -47.58 36.85 -14.81
N VAL A 495 -48.34 36.02 -14.04
CA VAL A 495 -49.41 35.04 -14.44
C VAL A 495 -48.90 33.59 -14.58
N ALA A 496 -49.10 32.62 -13.65
CA ALA A 496 -50.24 32.11 -12.84
C ALA A 496 -50.96 30.88 -13.51
N ALA A 497 -51.73 30.01 -12.84
CA ALA A 497 -52.35 30.06 -11.50
C ALA A 497 -52.74 28.67 -10.90
N SER A 498 -52.98 28.61 -9.58
CA SER A 498 -54.06 27.84 -8.86
C SER A 498 -54.15 26.29 -8.97
N ALA A 499 -54.72 25.50 -8.03
CA ALA A 499 -55.17 25.61 -6.61
C ALA A 499 -55.33 24.14 -6.05
N LEU A 500 -55.61 23.77 -4.79
CA LEU A 500 -56.62 24.20 -3.81
C LEU A 500 -56.25 23.89 -2.32
N THR A 501 -56.65 24.80 -1.42
CA THR A 501 -57.19 24.66 -0.03
C THR A 501 -57.36 23.28 0.65
N ALA A 502 -57.29 23.11 2.00
CA ALA A 502 -57.06 23.98 3.20
C ALA A 502 -56.70 23.06 4.44
N ALA A 503 -56.75 23.37 5.76
CA ALA A 503 -57.32 24.46 6.60
C ALA A 503 -56.63 24.59 8.00
N VAL A 504 -57.03 25.60 8.80
CA VAL A 504 -56.43 26.14 10.08
C VAL A 504 -57.58 26.84 10.89
N PRO A 505 -57.65 26.98 12.26
CA PRO A 505 -56.60 27.11 13.32
C PRO A 505 -56.84 26.38 14.69
N GLY A 506 -55.98 26.63 15.71
CA GLY A 506 -56.27 26.37 17.15
C GLY A 506 -55.05 26.29 18.11
N ARG A 507 -54.29 27.35 18.46
CA ARG A 507 -54.49 28.50 19.41
C ARG A 507 -54.30 28.16 20.95
N PRO A 508 -53.94 29.12 21.85
CA PRO A 508 -52.55 29.23 22.36
C PRO A 508 -52.34 29.62 23.87
N LEU A 509 -51.07 29.91 24.26
CA LEU A 509 -50.59 30.61 25.49
C LEU A 509 -50.64 29.77 26.81
N SER A 510 -49.92 30.05 27.92
CA SER A 510 -49.14 31.22 28.41
C SER A 510 -48.00 30.78 29.37
N ARG A 511 -46.73 31.26 29.32
CA ARG A 511 -46.11 32.51 29.85
C ARG A 511 -45.65 32.50 31.33
N ALA A 512 -44.47 33.12 31.59
CA ALA A 512 -43.74 33.34 32.88
C ALA A 512 -42.97 32.11 33.43
N ALA A 513 -41.69 32.15 33.86
CA ALA A 513 -40.85 33.12 34.62
C ALA A 513 -41.10 33.08 36.16
N THR A 514 -40.14 33.23 37.10
CA THR A 514 -38.81 33.91 37.14
C THR A 514 -37.86 33.33 38.23
N ALA A 515 -36.53 33.48 38.08
CA ALA A 515 -35.47 33.61 39.13
C ALA A 515 -35.25 32.46 40.18
N GLY A 516 -34.09 32.32 40.86
CA GLY A 516 -32.75 32.91 40.64
C GLY A 516 -31.84 33.00 41.89
N VAL A 517 -30.51 33.01 41.67
CA VAL A 517 -29.41 33.47 42.58
C VAL A 517 -29.11 32.56 43.84
N PRO A 518 -28.01 32.72 44.64
CA PRO A 518 -26.83 31.84 44.44
C PRO A 518 -26.06 31.30 45.70
N ALA A 519 -25.07 30.44 45.42
CA ALA A 519 -23.70 30.33 46.00
C ALA A 519 -23.38 30.43 47.51
N LYS A 520 -22.48 29.53 47.97
CA LYS A 520 -21.27 29.89 48.77
C LYS A 520 -20.18 28.82 48.71
N ALA A 521 -18.95 29.16 49.12
CA ALA A 521 -17.73 28.36 49.01
C ALA A 521 -16.93 28.31 50.32
N GLY A 522 -15.92 27.43 50.42
CA GLY A 522 -14.94 27.35 51.50
C GLY A 522 -13.80 26.36 51.18
N GLU A 523 -12.56 26.76 51.46
CA GLU A 523 -11.30 26.04 51.18
C GLU A 523 -10.61 25.55 52.51
N PRO A 524 -9.29 25.30 52.60
CA PRO A 524 -8.64 24.02 52.23
C PRO A 524 -7.75 23.44 53.36
N VAL A 525 -7.16 22.25 53.16
CA VAL A 525 -6.06 21.69 54.01
C VAL A 525 -4.96 21.08 53.12
N ARG A 526 -3.73 20.96 53.65
CA ARG A 526 -2.45 20.80 52.91
C ARG A 526 -1.79 19.42 53.10
N ALA A 527 -0.82 19.11 52.23
CA ALA A 527 -0.12 17.83 52.08
C ALA A 527 1.00 17.51 53.11
N THR A 528 1.45 16.25 53.13
CA THR A 528 2.73 15.76 53.73
C THR A 528 3.34 14.57 52.99
N ALA A 529 4.68 14.54 52.92
CA ALA A 529 5.61 13.41 52.62
C ALA A 529 6.78 13.53 53.66
N PRO A 530 7.95 12.81 53.68
CA PRO A 530 8.62 11.98 52.63
C PRO A 530 9.40 10.71 53.15
N ALA A 531 10.40 10.24 52.38
CA ALA A 531 11.66 9.53 52.78
C ALA A 531 11.62 8.03 53.22
N GLU A 532 12.65 7.17 53.04
CA GLU A 532 13.81 7.08 52.08
C GLU A 532 14.62 5.74 52.24
N HIS A 533 15.54 5.46 51.29
CA HIS A 533 16.73 4.56 51.32
C HIS A 533 16.65 3.00 51.41
N GLY A 534 17.55 2.33 50.65
CA GLY A 534 18.03 0.94 50.88
C GLY A 534 18.61 0.21 49.64
N GLU A 535 19.93 0.08 49.52
CA GLU A 535 20.65 -0.74 48.50
C GLU A 535 21.32 -2.01 49.13
N PRO A 536 22.36 -2.68 48.56
CA PRO A 536 22.24 -3.88 47.71
C PRO A 536 22.98 -5.13 48.26
N VAL A 537 22.97 -6.26 47.55
CA VAL A 537 23.74 -7.48 47.88
C VAL A 537 24.25 -8.21 46.61
N GLU A 538 25.42 -8.84 46.70
CA GLU A 538 26.20 -9.47 45.60
C GLU A 538 26.32 -11.01 45.68
N LEU A 539 26.63 -11.62 44.51
CA LEU A 539 27.50 -12.79 44.22
C LEU A 539 27.30 -14.18 44.90
N GLY A 540 27.49 -15.25 44.09
CA GLY A 540 27.66 -16.63 44.59
C GLY A 540 27.72 -17.76 43.54
N GLU A 541 28.91 -18.07 43.02
CA GLU A 541 29.29 -19.37 42.39
C GLU A 541 30.35 -20.09 43.28
N PRO A 542 31.02 -21.22 42.92
CA PRO A 542 30.75 -22.29 41.92
C PRO A 542 30.83 -23.73 42.54
N VAL A 543 30.63 -24.80 41.74
CA VAL A 543 31.34 -26.11 41.87
C VAL A 543 31.50 -26.79 40.49
N GLU A 544 32.60 -27.53 40.29
CA GLU A 544 33.08 -28.19 39.05
C GLU A 544 32.48 -29.59 38.76
N ALA A 545 32.68 -30.11 37.52
CA ALA A 545 33.02 -31.53 37.27
C ALA A 545 33.59 -31.83 35.84
N THR A 546 34.90 -31.64 35.66
CA THR A 546 35.86 -32.44 34.82
C THR A 546 35.43 -33.20 33.55
N ALA A 547 36.15 -32.97 32.44
CA ALA A 547 36.33 -33.92 31.32
C ALA A 547 37.35 -35.04 31.68
N PRO A 548 37.64 -36.03 30.79
CA PRO A 548 38.64 -35.77 29.73
C PRO A 548 38.35 -36.45 28.37
N ALA A 549 39.14 -36.07 27.36
CA ALA A 549 39.26 -36.80 26.08
C ALA A 549 40.38 -37.86 26.14
N ASP A 550 40.43 -38.74 25.13
CA ASP A 550 41.68 -39.37 24.69
C ASP A 550 41.61 -39.67 23.18
N ALA A 551 42.76 -39.74 22.50
CA ALA A 551 42.88 -39.94 21.06
C ALA A 551 43.96 -40.99 20.73
N GLY A 552 43.62 -41.96 19.87
CA GLY A 552 44.51 -43.08 19.52
C GLY A 552 44.85 -43.16 18.04
N GLU A 553 46.15 -43.17 17.72
CA GLU A 553 46.74 -43.42 16.41
C GLU A 553 46.48 -44.90 15.95
N ALA A 554 46.74 -45.36 14.71
CA ALA A 554 47.85 -45.01 13.83
C ALA A 554 47.72 -45.47 12.35
N LEU A 555 48.67 -44.95 11.56
CA LEU A 555 48.97 -45.09 10.13
C LEU A 555 49.18 -46.53 9.57
N SER A 556 48.90 -46.70 8.26
CA SER A 556 49.51 -47.70 7.36
C SER A 556 49.29 -47.30 5.88
N THR A 557 50.16 -46.50 5.24
CA THR A 557 51.45 -46.82 4.55
C THR A 557 51.37 -47.43 3.13
N VAL A 558 51.96 -46.70 2.17
CA VAL A 558 52.72 -47.16 0.97
C VAL A 558 51.97 -47.51 -0.35
N GLU A 559 52.52 -46.99 -1.45
CA GLU A 559 52.18 -47.22 -2.89
C GLU A 559 52.87 -48.50 -3.45
N PRO A 560 53.28 -48.67 -4.75
CA PRO A 560 52.86 -48.09 -6.05
C PRO A 560 52.69 -49.17 -7.19
N VAL A 561 52.62 -48.71 -8.47
CA VAL A 561 53.21 -49.31 -9.71
C VAL A 561 52.30 -49.88 -10.84
N SER A 562 52.51 -49.31 -12.06
CA SER A 562 52.33 -49.84 -13.45
C SER A 562 50.96 -50.09 -14.13
N ALA A 563 50.59 -49.13 -15.00
CA ALA A 563 50.52 -49.23 -16.49
C ALA A 563 50.29 -50.57 -17.23
N PHE A 564 49.47 -50.55 -18.31
CA PHE A 564 49.91 -50.66 -19.73
C PHE A 564 48.77 -50.47 -20.79
N SER A 565 49.14 -49.86 -21.93
CA SER A 565 48.53 -49.77 -23.29
C SER A 565 47.03 -49.97 -23.62
N GLU A 566 46.43 -48.93 -24.21
CA GLU A 566 46.00 -48.76 -25.64
C GLU A 566 45.58 -49.99 -26.52
N PRO A 567 44.66 -49.83 -27.52
CA PRO A 567 45.11 -49.29 -28.83
C PRO A 567 44.10 -48.53 -29.78
N VAL A 568 44.62 -47.47 -30.43
CA VAL A 568 44.62 -47.20 -31.91
C VAL A 568 43.39 -46.70 -32.72
N SER A 569 43.70 -45.72 -33.61
CA SER A 569 43.06 -45.27 -34.89
C SER A 569 41.98 -44.15 -34.88
N ALA A 570 41.98 -43.17 -35.82
CA ALA A 570 42.94 -42.84 -36.89
C ALA A 570 42.75 -41.43 -37.53
N PHE A 571 43.88 -40.74 -37.83
CA PHE A 571 44.17 -39.71 -38.89
C PHE A 571 43.24 -38.49 -39.14
N ALA A 572 43.66 -37.28 -39.57
CA ALA A 572 44.90 -36.44 -39.54
C ALA A 572 45.04 -35.58 -40.84
N GLU A 573 46.00 -34.62 -40.84
CA GLU A 573 46.39 -33.61 -41.89
C GLU A 573 45.71 -32.23 -41.79
N ALA A 574 46.34 -31.06 -42.10
CA ALA A 574 47.75 -30.57 -42.17
C ALA A 574 47.69 -29.01 -42.37
N THR A 575 48.71 -28.12 -42.28
CA THR A 575 50.18 -28.14 -42.04
C THR A 575 50.62 -26.78 -41.39
N ALA A 576 51.92 -26.46 -41.25
CA ALA A 576 52.41 -25.19 -40.63
C ALA A 576 53.71 -24.62 -41.24
N ALA A 577 53.99 -23.30 -41.06
CA ALA A 577 55.31 -22.59 -40.98
C ALA A 577 55.10 -21.04 -40.91
N VAL A 578 55.75 -20.15 -40.11
CA VAL A 578 57.12 -19.98 -39.53
C VAL A 578 58.15 -19.41 -40.54
N PRO A 579 59.00 -18.38 -40.25
CA PRO A 579 58.98 -17.27 -39.25
C PRO A 579 59.57 -15.87 -39.70
N ALA A 580 59.76 -14.95 -38.73
CA ALA A 580 60.93 -14.03 -38.53
C ALA A 580 60.91 -12.51 -38.90
N GLU A 581 61.76 -11.77 -38.15
CA GLU A 581 61.98 -10.32 -37.95
C GLU A 581 63.10 -9.72 -38.87
N PRO A 582 63.53 -8.40 -38.88
CA PRO A 582 63.98 -7.61 -37.69
C PRO A 582 63.94 -6.04 -37.67
N ALA A 583 64.05 -5.49 -36.44
CA ALA A 583 64.80 -4.28 -35.99
C ALA A 583 64.44 -2.79 -36.35
N SER A 584 64.73 -1.89 -35.38
CA SER A 584 64.40 -0.44 -35.28
C SER A 584 65.53 0.53 -35.72
N PRO A 585 65.33 1.87 -35.73
CA PRO A 585 65.78 2.68 -34.56
C PRO A 585 65.05 4.03 -34.23
N THR A 586 64.98 4.29 -32.91
CA THR A 586 65.04 5.53 -32.07
C THR A 586 64.94 6.98 -32.64
N VAL A 587 64.13 7.84 -31.97
CA VAL A 587 64.40 9.21 -31.38
C VAL A 587 63.12 10.10 -31.36
N ALA A 588 62.96 10.92 -30.31
CA ALA A 588 61.72 11.60 -29.88
C ALA A 588 61.48 13.05 -30.35
N ALA A 589 60.23 13.52 -30.25
CA ALA A 589 59.82 14.90 -29.86
C ALA A 589 58.32 14.97 -29.47
N GLU A 590 57.94 16.03 -28.73
CA GLU A 590 56.64 16.28 -28.06
C GLU A 590 55.52 16.87 -28.99
N PRO A 591 54.40 17.46 -28.48
CA PRO A 591 53.24 16.79 -27.88
C PRO A 591 51.91 17.09 -28.61
N GLY A 592 50.90 16.23 -28.43
CA GLY A 592 49.52 16.43 -28.91
C GLY A 592 48.53 16.68 -27.75
N GLU A 593 47.39 17.30 -28.06
CA GLU A 593 46.36 17.78 -27.12
C GLU A 593 45.79 16.69 -26.19
N PRO A 594 45.37 17.03 -24.96
CA PRO A 594 44.67 16.09 -24.08
C PRO A 594 43.30 15.73 -24.67
N ALA A 595 43.03 14.43 -24.81
CA ALA A 595 41.71 13.95 -25.17
C ALA A 595 40.68 14.32 -24.09
N GLU A 596 39.41 14.48 -24.51
CA GLU A 596 38.29 14.60 -23.57
C GLU A 596 38.22 13.34 -22.67
N PRO A 597 37.85 13.49 -21.38
CA PRO A 597 37.70 12.33 -20.51
C PRO A 597 36.58 11.43 -21.04
N ALA A 598 36.86 10.13 -21.16
CA ALA A 598 35.83 9.16 -21.50
C ALA A 598 34.68 9.22 -20.48
N GLU A 599 33.44 9.07 -20.96
CA GLU A 599 32.30 8.91 -20.07
C GLU A 599 32.49 7.63 -19.22
N PRO A 600 32.02 7.62 -17.97
CA PRO A 600 32.17 6.46 -17.10
C PRO A 600 31.49 5.25 -17.73
N GLY A 601 32.26 4.18 -17.93
CA GLY A 601 31.74 2.93 -18.48
C GLY A 601 30.67 2.32 -17.57
N GLU A 602 29.73 1.62 -18.19
CA GLU A 602 28.70 0.84 -17.49
C GLU A 602 29.33 -0.14 -16.49
N PRO A 603 28.68 -0.42 -15.35
CA PRO A 603 29.21 -1.38 -14.38
C PRO A 603 29.32 -2.76 -15.03
N SER A 604 30.52 -3.36 -14.98
CA SER A 604 30.74 -4.72 -15.45
C SER A 604 29.95 -5.71 -14.58
N ALA A 605 29.18 -6.60 -15.21
CA ALA A 605 28.47 -7.67 -14.53
C ALA A 605 29.37 -8.44 -13.54
N PRO A 606 28.82 -8.88 -12.38
CA PRO A 606 29.61 -9.50 -11.31
C PRO A 606 30.32 -10.76 -11.80
N ALA A 607 31.62 -10.86 -11.49
CA ALA A 607 32.45 -11.98 -11.92
C ALA A 607 32.18 -13.22 -11.05
N THR A 608 31.66 -14.29 -11.66
CA THR A 608 31.34 -15.55 -10.98
C THR A 608 32.55 -16.12 -10.23
N ASP A 609 32.39 -16.38 -8.93
CA ASP A 609 33.43 -17.05 -8.13
C ASP A 609 33.69 -18.46 -8.69
N PRO A 610 34.92 -18.79 -9.13
CA PRO A 610 35.23 -20.08 -9.77
C PRO A 610 35.09 -21.29 -8.83
N ARG A 611 34.88 -21.10 -7.52
CA ARG A 611 34.52 -22.17 -6.58
C ARG A 611 33.10 -22.70 -6.83
N LEU A 612 32.20 -21.86 -7.32
CA LEU A 612 30.77 -22.14 -7.49
C LEU A 612 30.44 -23.02 -8.73
N THR A 613 31.43 -23.79 -9.20
CA THR A 613 31.32 -24.72 -10.33
C THR A 613 31.48 -26.19 -9.91
N THR A 614 31.76 -26.48 -8.63
CA THR A 614 32.01 -27.84 -8.11
C THR A 614 31.40 -28.03 -6.73
N VAL A 615 31.01 -29.27 -6.38
CA VAL A 615 30.40 -29.58 -5.07
C VAL A 615 31.34 -29.23 -3.91
N ASP A 616 32.63 -29.53 -4.02
CA ASP A 616 33.61 -29.18 -2.97
C ASP A 616 33.83 -27.67 -2.87
N GLY A 617 33.82 -26.94 -3.99
CA GLY A 617 33.95 -25.48 -4.01
C GLY A 617 32.72 -24.75 -3.46
N TRP A 618 31.51 -25.17 -3.85
CA TRP A 618 30.24 -24.75 -3.23
C TRP A 618 30.24 -25.04 -1.73
N ARG A 619 30.63 -26.25 -1.31
CA ARG A 619 30.69 -26.65 0.10
C ARG A 619 31.72 -25.87 0.91
N ALA A 620 32.81 -25.41 0.29
CA ALA A 620 33.75 -24.50 0.93
C ALA A 620 33.14 -23.09 1.10
N PHE A 621 32.63 -22.49 0.01
CA PHE A 621 32.00 -21.17 0.02
C PHE A 621 30.84 -21.09 1.04
N LEU A 622 29.96 -22.08 1.04
CA LEU A 622 28.77 -22.12 1.91
C LEU A 622 29.14 -22.38 3.39
N ARG A 623 30.28 -23.01 3.67
CA ARG A 623 30.81 -23.13 5.05
C ARG A 623 31.42 -21.83 5.54
N GLU A 624 32.17 -21.12 4.68
CA GLU A 624 32.65 -19.77 5.00
C GLU A 624 31.46 -18.85 5.28
N TYR A 625 30.46 -18.83 4.40
CA TYR A 625 29.24 -18.05 4.58
C TYR A 625 28.48 -18.43 5.86
N SER A 626 28.30 -19.74 6.14
CA SER A 626 27.66 -20.20 7.40
C SER A 626 28.42 -19.70 8.64
N ALA A 627 29.75 -19.78 8.64
CA ALA A 627 30.58 -19.35 9.75
C ALA A 627 30.61 -17.82 9.92
N ASP A 628 30.52 -17.06 8.82
CA ASP A 628 30.40 -15.61 8.85
C ASP A 628 29.00 -15.18 9.34
N PHE A 629 27.92 -15.71 8.77
CA PHE A 629 26.54 -15.45 9.19
C PHE A 629 26.33 -15.78 10.68
N LEU A 630 26.69 -17.00 11.11
CA LEU A 630 26.56 -17.43 12.52
C LEU A 630 27.42 -16.61 13.50
N ARG A 631 28.37 -15.81 12.99
CA ARG A 631 29.19 -14.88 13.78
C ARG A 631 28.64 -13.45 13.80
N VAL A 632 28.08 -12.94 12.70
CA VAL A 632 27.71 -11.51 12.58
C VAL A 632 26.20 -11.22 12.61
N ALA A 633 25.37 -12.17 12.20
CA ALA A 633 23.91 -12.01 12.16
C ALA A 633 23.34 -11.81 13.58
N ASP A 634 22.23 -11.08 13.72
CA ASP A 634 21.58 -10.80 15.01
C ASP A 634 20.43 -11.78 15.32
N GLU A 635 19.68 -11.54 16.41
CA GLU A 635 18.54 -12.38 16.79
C GLU A 635 17.35 -12.29 15.82
N ASN A 636 17.22 -11.19 15.07
CA ASN A 636 16.15 -10.97 14.09
C ASN A 636 16.46 -11.68 12.77
N GLU A 637 17.72 -11.71 12.33
CA GLU A 637 18.16 -12.41 11.11
C GLU A 637 18.26 -13.93 11.31
N ARG A 638 18.58 -14.41 12.53
CA ARG A 638 18.69 -15.84 12.86
C ARG A 638 17.34 -16.57 13.02
N PHE A 639 16.21 -15.93 12.78
CA PHE A 639 14.88 -16.45 13.14
C PHE A 639 14.51 -17.82 12.54
N ASN A 640 15.00 -18.13 11.33
CA ASN A 640 14.84 -19.45 10.67
C ASN A 640 16.08 -20.37 10.80
N VAL A 641 17.06 -20.03 11.65
CA VAL A 641 18.23 -20.89 11.90
C VAL A 641 17.94 -21.80 13.09
N THR A 642 18.07 -23.11 12.90
CA THR A 642 17.81 -24.09 13.97
C THR A 642 18.98 -24.26 14.93
N ASP A 643 18.70 -24.81 16.12
CA ASP A 643 19.73 -25.22 17.09
C ASP A 643 20.74 -26.20 16.45
N GLU A 644 20.27 -27.16 15.66
CA GLU A 644 21.13 -28.17 14.99
C GLU A 644 22.06 -27.54 13.93
N GLN A 645 21.59 -26.56 13.17
CA GLN A 645 22.42 -25.79 12.23
C GLN A 645 23.43 -24.89 12.95
N THR A 646 23.04 -24.35 14.11
CA THR A 646 23.91 -23.56 14.98
C THR A 646 25.02 -24.42 15.63
N GLU A 647 24.68 -25.61 16.13
CA GLU A 647 25.66 -26.56 16.70
C GLU A 647 26.59 -27.16 15.65
N SER A 648 26.11 -27.42 14.43
CA SER A 648 26.90 -28.01 13.35
C SER A 648 27.72 -26.99 12.53
N GLY A 649 27.37 -25.70 12.59
CA GLY A 649 28.05 -24.63 11.84
C GLY A 649 27.72 -24.64 10.34
N TRP A 650 26.55 -25.15 9.95
CA TRP A 650 26.13 -25.33 8.56
C TRP A 650 24.65 -24.96 8.42
N LEU A 651 24.35 -23.92 7.63
CA LEU A 651 22.97 -23.43 7.43
C LEU A 651 22.20 -24.17 6.32
N GLY A 652 22.86 -25.10 5.64
CA GLY A 652 22.26 -25.94 4.61
C GLY A 652 21.73 -27.27 5.15
N PHE A 653 21.29 -28.11 4.21
CA PHE A 653 20.88 -29.50 4.43
C PHE A 653 21.88 -30.49 3.80
N GLU A 654 21.57 -31.79 3.86
CA GLU A 654 22.24 -32.81 3.03
C GLU A 654 21.99 -32.51 1.53
N GLY A 655 22.95 -32.84 0.66
CA GLY A 655 22.83 -32.59 -0.78
C GLY A 655 21.92 -33.59 -1.48
N ALA A 656 21.12 -33.12 -2.43
CA ALA A 656 20.21 -33.95 -3.22
C ALA A 656 20.98 -35.03 -3.99
N GLY A 657 20.48 -36.27 -3.97
CA GLY A 657 21.08 -37.36 -4.71
C GLY A 657 20.92 -37.19 -6.22
N GLU A 658 21.88 -37.70 -7.01
CA GLU A 658 21.82 -37.69 -8.48
C GLU A 658 20.50 -38.27 -9.05
N ALA A 659 19.88 -39.21 -8.33
CA ALA A 659 18.56 -39.74 -8.70
C ALA A 659 17.40 -38.75 -8.48
N GLU A 660 17.49 -37.90 -7.46
CA GLU A 660 16.48 -36.87 -7.14
C GLU A 660 16.65 -35.65 -8.05
N ILE A 661 17.90 -35.29 -8.37
CA ILE A 661 18.22 -34.28 -9.38
C ILE A 661 17.71 -34.74 -10.76
N ALA A 662 17.94 -36.01 -11.13
CA ALA A 662 17.41 -36.57 -12.39
C ALA A 662 15.86 -36.68 -12.39
N GLU A 663 15.21 -36.85 -11.24
CA GLU A 663 13.74 -36.78 -11.12
C GLU A 663 13.24 -35.34 -11.34
N LEU A 664 13.92 -34.33 -10.77
CA LEU A 664 13.61 -32.92 -11.01
C LEU A 664 13.80 -32.53 -12.49
N GLU A 665 14.94 -32.86 -13.10
CA GLU A 665 15.18 -32.62 -14.53
C GLU A 665 14.15 -33.34 -15.42
N GLY A 666 13.76 -34.57 -15.04
CA GLY A 666 12.68 -35.32 -15.68
C GLY A 666 11.30 -34.67 -15.53
N ARG A 667 11.04 -33.99 -14.40
CA ARG A 667 9.80 -33.23 -14.14
C ARG A 667 9.76 -31.91 -14.91
N LEU A 668 10.89 -31.22 -15.03
CA LEU A 668 11.01 -29.98 -15.80
C LEU A 668 11.06 -30.22 -17.32
N GLY A 669 11.56 -31.39 -17.75
CA GLY A 669 11.76 -31.74 -19.15
C GLY A 669 13.04 -31.16 -19.77
N THR A 670 13.93 -30.61 -18.94
CA THR A 670 15.20 -29.98 -19.32
C THR A 670 16.25 -30.23 -18.23
N PRO A 671 17.55 -30.38 -18.56
CA PRO A 671 18.60 -30.32 -17.56
C PRO A 671 18.62 -28.96 -16.85
N LEU A 672 19.08 -28.94 -15.60
CA LEU A 672 19.30 -27.74 -14.81
C LEU A 672 20.62 -27.04 -15.21
N PRO A 673 20.73 -25.70 -15.01
CA PRO A 673 21.99 -25.00 -15.24
C PRO A 673 23.08 -25.49 -14.27
N PRO A 674 24.36 -25.58 -14.71
CA PRO A 674 25.39 -26.30 -13.97
C PRO A 674 25.61 -25.84 -12.52
N SER A 675 25.62 -24.54 -12.27
CA SER A 675 25.84 -23.99 -10.93
C SER A 675 24.71 -24.35 -9.96
N TYR A 676 23.45 -24.21 -10.38
CA TYR A 676 22.29 -24.56 -9.55
C TYR A 676 22.16 -26.08 -9.35
N ARG A 677 22.44 -26.89 -10.38
CA ARG A 677 22.53 -28.35 -10.23
C ARG A 677 23.59 -28.75 -9.19
N THR A 678 24.73 -28.08 -9.21
CA THR A 678 25.85 -28.34 -8.30
C THR A 678 25.58 -27.83 -6.88
N PHE A 679 24.83 -26.74 -6.74
CA PHE A 679 24.30 -26.26 -5.47
C PHE A 679 23.35 -27.30 -4.83
N LEU A 680 22.37 -27.81 -5.58
CA LEU A 680 21.46 -28.86 -5.06
C LEU A 680 22.21 -30.14 -4.65
N ALA A 681 23.21 -30.56 -5.42
CA ALA A 681 24.10 -31.67 -5.06
C ALA A 681 24.99 -31.38 -3.83
N THR A 682 25.10 -30.12 -3.42
CA THR A 682 25.82 -29.69 -2.21
C THR A 682 24.88 -29.61 -0.99
N SER A 683 23.65 -29.11 -1.20
CA SER A 683 22.58 -28.89 -0.21
C SER A 683 21.20 -28.88 -0.88
N ASP A 684 20.28 -29.76 -0.45
CA ASP A 684 18.89 -29.79 -0.93
C ASP A 684 18.05 -28.71 -0.23
N GLY A 685 18.09 -27.48 -0.76
CA GLY A 685 17.54 -26.28 -0.11
C GLY A 685 18.55 -25.61 0.85
N TRP A 686 18.16 -24.47 1.43
CA TRP A 686 19.02 -23.64 2.29
C TRP A 686 18.19 -22.67 3.15
N HIS A 687 18.67 -22.34 4.36
CA HIS A 687 18.11 -21.27 5.22
C HIS A 687 19.06 -20.07 5.30
N GLN A 688 18.51 -18.85 5.15
CA GLN A 688 19.22 -17.58 5.11
C GLN A 688 20.35 -17.60 4.07
N LEU A 689 19.99 -17.47 2.79
CA LEU A 689 20.96 -17.31 1.69
C LEU A 689 21.31 -15.83 1.46
N GLY A 690 20.48 -14.93 1.98
CA GLY A 690 20.62 -13.49 1.87
C GLY A 690 19.93 -12.74 3.00
N SER A 691 19.97 -11.42 2.92
CA SER A 691 19.30 -10.50 3.86
C SER A 691 17.78 -10.53 3.73
N SER A 692 17.29 -10.64 2.48
CA SER A 692 15.86 -10.73 2.13
C SER A 692 15.44 -12.14 1.71
N MET A 693 16.38 -13.07 1.52
CA MET A 693 16.13 -14.42 1.01
C MET A 693 16.34 -15.50 2.07
N TRP A 694 15.23 -15.93 2.68
CA TRP A 694 15.23 -16.71 3.93
C TRP A 694 15.16 -18.22 3.72
N GLU A 695 14.47 -18.70 2.69
CA GLU A 695 14.36 -20.14 2.38
C GLU A 695 14.47 -20.42 0.87
N MET A 696 15.32 -21.37 0.50
CA MET A 696 15.41 -21.93 -0.85
C MET A 696 14.67 -23.26 -0.96
N ARG A 697 13.96 -23.50 -2.07
CA ARG A 697 13.21 -24.75 -2.30
C ARG A 697 14.14 -25.95 -2.44
N THR A 698 13.70 -27.08 -1.91
CA THR A 698 14.29 -28.40 -2.18
C THR A 698 14.04 -28.83 -3.63
N ALA A 699 14.85 -29.74 -4.17
CA ALA A 699 14.68 -30.32 -5.51
C ALA A 699 13.29 -30.97 -5.70
N LYS A 700 12.63 -31.36 -4.61
CA LYS A 700 11.26 -31.90 -4.62
C LYS A 700 10.19 -30.82 -4.77
N GLU A 701 10.50 -29.58 -4.43
CA GLU A 701 9.59 -28.41 -4.41
C GLU A 701 9.84 -27.40 -5.54
N VAL A 702 11.03 -27.38 -6.14
CA VAL A 702 11.40 -26.51 -7.28
C VAL A 702 10.54 -26.80 -8.52
N GLY A 703 10.01 -25.76 -9.16
CA GLY A 703 9.18 -25.88 -10.35
C GLY A 703 8.97 -24.54 -11.07
N TRP A 704 8.27 -24.57 -12.21
CA TRP A 704 7.94 -23.35 -12.96
C TRP A 704 7.09 -22.41 -12.11
N PHE A 705 7.39 -21.11 -12.09
CA PHE A 705 6.75 -20.12 -11.21
C PHE A 705 5.22 -20.19 -11.31
N ARG A 706 4.67 -20.15 -12.53
CA ARG A 706 3.23 -20.29 -12.81
C ARG A 706 2.57 -21.61 -12.35
N ASP A 707 3.35 -22.67 -12.15
CA ASP A 707 2.86 -24.00 -11.76
C ASP A 707 2.99 -24.21 -10.22
N VAL A 708 3.80 -23.38 -9.53
CA VAL A 708 4.10 -23.46 -8.09
C VAL A 708 3.42 -22.34 -7.29
N GLU A 709 3.48 -21.10 -7.79
CA GLU A 709 2.87 -19.90 -7.18
C GLU A 709 1.96 -19.18 -8.21
N PRO A 710 0.88 -19.81 -8.69
CA PRO A 710 0.06 -19.30 -9.78
C PRO A 710 -0.55 -17.91 -9.49
N GLU A 711 -1.11 -17.70 -8.29
CA GLU A 711 -1.74 -16.42 -7.92
C GLU A 711 -0.73 -15.27 -7.92
N THR A 712 0.51 -15.53 -7.47
CA THR A 712 1.62 -14.56 -7.52
C THR A 712 2.06 -14.31 -8.96
N CYS A 713 2.16 -15.36 -9.77
CA CYS A 713 2.55 -15.26 -11.18
C CYS A 713 1.55 -14.41 -11.98
N ASP A 714 0.25 -14.61 -11.78
CA ASP A 714 -0.82 -13.81 -12.39
C ASP A 714 -0.72 -12.33 -11.95
N ILE A 715 -0.47 -12.05 -10.67
CA ILE A 715 -0.29 -10.67 -10.15
C ILE A 715 0.91 -9.96 -10.79
N LEU A 716 2.00 -10.67 -11.03
CA LEU A 716 3.20 -10.12 -11.68
C LEU A 716 3.05 -9.99 -13.21
N ASP A 717 2.13 -10.75 -13.82
CA ASP A 717 1.78 -10.68 -15.24
C ASP A 717 0.76 -9.57 -15.59
N GLU A 718 -0.11 -9.17 -14.65
CA GLU A 718 -1.06 -8.05 -14.87
C GLU A 718 -0.39 -6.67 -14.95
N GLY A 719 0.87 -6.53 -14.54
CA GLY A 719 1.54 -5.23 -14.35
C GLY A 719 2.52 -4.79 -15.44
N ASP A 720 3.26 -5.72 -16.05
CA ASP A 720 4.40 -5.43 -16.93
C ASP A 720 4.63 -6.59 -17.92
N ASP A 721 4.67 -6.29 -19.23
CA ASP A 721 4.81 -7.28 -20.31
C ASP A 721 6.13 -8.08 -20.21
N GLU A 722 7.21 -7.49 -19.72
CA GLU A 722 8.56 -8.09 -19.65
C GLU A 722 8.70 -8.98 -18.41
N LEU A 723 8.34 -8.46 -17.23
CA LEU A 723 8.28 -9.25 -15.98
C LEU A 723 7.30 -10.41 -16.13
N GLY A 724 6.10 -10.16 -16.67
CA GLY A 724 5.10 -11.18 -16.94
C GLY A 724 5.60 -12.27 -17.88
N ALA A 725 6.33 -11.90 -18.94
CA ALA A 725 6.99 -12.87 -19.83
C ALA A 725 8.08 -13.69 -19.13
N LEU A 726 8.82 -13.11 -18.18
CA LEU A 726 9.83 -13.79 -17.36
C LEU A 726 9.19 -14.78 -16.37
N VAL A 727 8.24 -14.36 -15.53
CA VAL A 727 7.66 -15.25 -14.50
C VAL A 727 6.87 -16.41 -15.11
N ARG A 728 6.20 -16.23 -16.26
CA ARG A 728 5.46 -17.32 -16.95
C ARG A 728 6.35 -18.48 -17.43
N ARG A 729 7.66 -18.26 -17.59
CA ARG A 729 8.67 -19.26 -18.01
C ARG A 729 9.73 -19.58 -16.95
N GLY A 730 9.91 -18.71 -15.96
CA GLY A 730 10.95 -18.83 -14.94
C GLY A 730 10.79 -20.06 -14.05
N LEU A 731 11.92 -20.66 -13.68
CA LEU A 731 12.02 -21.69 -12.67
C LEU A 731 12.13 -21.03 -11.29
N LEU A 732 11.11 -21.18 -10.45
CA LEU A 732 11.09 -20.59 -9.10
C LEU A 732 11.93 -21.44 -8.14
N ILE A 733 12.95 -20.81 -7.56
CA ILE A 733 13.93 -21.48 -6.68
C ILE A 733 13.88 -20.97 -5.23
N SER A 734 13.38 -19.76 -4.98
CA SER A 734 13.06 -19.29 -3.61
C SER A 734 11.75 -19.89 -3.10
N ARG A 735 11.66 -20.05 -1.79
CA ARG A 735 10.51 -20.56 -1.05
C ARG A 735 9.85 -19.46 -0.22
N GLU A 736 10.63 -18.76 0.60
CA GLU A 736 10.18 -17.67 1.45
C GLU A 736 11.29 -16.61 1.59
N GLY A 737 10.89 -15.35 1.68
CA GLY A 737 11.76 -14.18 1.75
C GLY A 737 10.93 -12.94 2.08
N ASP A 738 11.59 -11.81 2.36
CA ASP A 738 10.89 -10.54 2.60
C ASP A 738 10.32 -10.04 1.27
N ALA A 739 9.09 -10.45 0.96
CA ALA A 739 8.36 -10.16 -0.30
C ALA A 739 9.22 -10.28 -1.58
N GLU A 740 10.22 -11.18 -1.59
CA GLU A 740 11.19 -11.39 -2.66
C GLU A 740 11.10 -12.81 -3.24
N TYR A 741 11.25 -12.91 -4.56
CA TYR A 741 11.28 -14.17 -5.30
C TYR A 741 12.55 -14.25 -6.15
N TRP A 742 13.26 -15.38 -6.09
CA TRP A 742 14.41 -15.68 -6.94
C TRP A 742 14.03 -16.76 -7.95
N PHE A 743 14.34 -16.53 -9.22
CA PHE A 743 14.00 -17.45 -10.31
C PHE A 743 15.05 -17.44 -11.44
N LEU A 744 15.08 -18.52 -12.22
CA LEU A 744 16.02 -18.74 -13.32
C LEU A 744 15.28 -18.79 -14.66
N ASP A 745 15.81 -18.13 -15.70
CA ASP A 745 15.21 -18.10 -17.03
C ASP A 745 15.79 -19.17 -17.98
N PRO A 746 15.01 -20.20 -18.36
CA PRO A 746 15.48 -21.26 -19.28
C PRO A 746 15.67 -20.82 -20.74
N GLU A 747 15.19 -19.63 -21.14
CA GLU A 747 15.35 -19.11 -22.50
C GLU A 747 16.63 -18.25 -22.67
N THR A 748 17.13 -17.67 -21.58
CA THR A 748 18.35 -16.84 -21.56
C THR A 748 19.53 -17.66 -21.03
N VAL A 749 20.22 -18.35 -21.94
CA VAL A 749 21.27 -19.34 -21.62
C VAL A 749 22.65 -18.88 -22.07
N SER A 750 23.62 -18.91 -21.17
CA SER A 750 25.01 -18.51 -21.42
C SER A 750 25.78 -19.56 -22.25
N PRO A 751 26.96 -19.21 -22.82
CA PRO A 751 27.80 -20.15 -23.57
C PRO A 751 28.24 -21.39 -22.78
N ASP A 752 28.28 -21.29 -21.44
CA ASP A 752 28.67 -22.37 -20.53
C ASP A 752 27.47 -23.22 -20.05
N GLY A 753 26.25 -22.88 -20.48
CA GLY A 753 25.00 -23.58 -20.15
C GLY A 753 24.31 -23.09 -18.87
N GLU A 754 24.81 -22.02 -18.25
CA GLU A 754 24.12 -21.34 -17.15
C GLU A 754 22.86 -20.63 -17.66
N TRP A 755 21.83 -20.55 -16.80
CA TRP A 755 20.62 -19.77 -17.06
C TRP A 755 20.76 -18.42 -16.37
N ALA A 756 20.26 -17.36 -16.99
CA ALA A 756 20.11 -16.08 -16.32
C ALA A 756 19.29 -16.22 -15.03
N ALA A 757 19.71 -15.52 -13.99
CA ALA A 757 19.04 -15.49 -12.69
C ALA A 757 18.54 -14.07 -12.40
N TYR A 758 17.40 -13.98 -11.73
CA TYR A 758 16.73 -12.72 -11.40
C TYR A 758 16.20 -12.78 -9.98
N THR A 759 16.14 -11.62 -9.32
CA THR A 759 15.28 -11.41 -8.14
C THR A 759 14.15 -10.45 -8.52
N TRP A 760 12.98 -10.62 -7.89
CA TRP A 760 11.93 -9.62 -7.90
C TRP A 760 11.47 -9.39 -6.46
N SER A 761 11.37 -8.13 -6.03
CA SER A 761 10.81 -7.76 -4.72
C SER A 761 9.83 -6.60 -4.80
N SER A 762 8.94 -6.49 -3.81
CA SER A 762 7.89 -5.45 -3.80
C SER A 762 8.39 -3.99 -3.61
N TRP A 763 9.69 -3.78 -3.41
CA TRP A 763 10.32 -2.45 -3.30
C TRP A 763 11.44 -2.16 -4.30
N ALA A 764 12.23 -3.17 -4.71
CA ALA A 764 13.25 -3.01 -5.73
C ALA A 764 12.72 -3.31 -7.15
N PHE A 765 11.55 -3.95 -7.26
CA PHE A 765 11.01 -4.54 -8.48
C PHE A 765 11.96 -5.63 -9.02
N LEU A 766 12.05 -5.78 -10.35
CA LEU A 766 12.90 -6.77 -11.01
C LEU A 766 14.37 -6.32 -10.99
N SER A 767 15.29 -7.24 -10.69
CA SER A 767 16.74 -7.00 -10.75
C SER A 767 17.26 -6.89 -12.19
N ASP A 768 18.45 -6.33 -12.36
CA ASP A 768 19.26 -6.57 -13.57
C ASP A 768 19.54 -8.08 -13.75
N GLU A 769 19.94 -8.50 -14.96
CA GLU A 769 20.27 -9.89 -15.29
C GLU A 769 21.56 -10.36 -14.58
N TYR A 770 21.46 -11.40 -13.76
CA TYR A 770 22.65 -12.13 -13.28
C TYR A 770 22.97 -13.28 -14.25
N PRO A 771 24.22 -13.43 -14.73
CA PRO A 771 24.57 -14.39 -15.80
C PRO A 771 24.57 -15.87 -15.37
N SER A 772 24.30 -16.16 -14.10
CA SER A 772 24.17 -17.51 -13.53
C SER A 772 23.59 -17.45 -12.11
N PHE A 773 23.07 -18.57 -11.60
CA PHE A 773 22.73 -18.71 -10.18
C PHE A 773 23.96 -18.49 -9.27
N ALA A 774 25.14 -18.99 -9.67
CA ALA A 774 26.39 -18.71 -8.95
C ALA A 774 26.72 -17.20 -8.83
N ALA A 775 26.47 -16.41 -9.90
CA ALA A 775 26.70 -14.97 -9.88
C ALA A 775 25.71 -14.25 -8.94
N LEU A 776 24.44 -14.67 -8.92
CA LEU A 776 23.44 -14.15 -7.98
C LEU A 776 23.83 -14.44 -6.51
N VAL A 777 24.22 -15.68 -6.17
CA VAL A 777 24.65 -16.02 -4.80
C VAL A 777 25.95 -15.31 -4.39
N ALA A 778 26.88 -15.10 -5.33
CA ALA A 778 28.07 -14.29 -5.06
C ALA A 778 27.70 -12.83 -4.74
N ALA A 779 26.80 -12.23 -5.53
CA ALA A 779 26.36 -10.85 -5.33
C ALA A 779 25.56 -10.66 -4.03
N GLU A 780 24.66 -11.59 -3.66
CA GLU A 780 23.93 -11.50 -2.39
C GLU A 780 24.86 -11.67 -1.18
N ARG A 781 25.91 -12.50 -1.29
CA ARG A 781 26.95 -12.56 -0.25
C ARG A 781 27.66 -11.21 -0.11
N GLU A 782 28.03 -10.56 -1.22
CA GLU A 782 28.66 -9.24 -1.16
C GLU A 782 27.70 -8.20 -0.56
N ALA A 783 26.42 -8.21 -0.93
CA ALA A 783 25.39 -7.34 -0.35
C ALA A 783 25.20 -7.56 1.16
N CYS A 784 25.19 -8.81 1.64
CA CYS A 784 25.18 -9.13 3.06
C CYS A 784 26.44 -8.60 3.79
N GLU A 785 27.64 -8.81 3.21
CA GLU A 785 28.89 -8.29 3.78
C GLU A 785 28.89 -6.75 3.83
N GLU A 786 28.27 -6.04 2.87
CA GLU A 786 28.06 -4.59 2.92
C GLU A 786 27.05 -4.15 3.99
N LEU A 787 25.90 -4.83 4.10
CA LEU A 787 24.83 -4.49 5.07
C LEU A 787 25.31 -4.68 6.51
N TRP A 788 25.92 -5.83 6.83
CA TRP A 788 26.50 -6.06 8.14
C TRP A 788 27.64 -5.09 8.45
N GLY A 789 28.42 -4.67 7.44
CA GLY A 789 29.36 -3.57 7.57
C GLY A 789 28.70 -2.24 7.95
N GLN A 790 27.61 -1.87 7.27
CA GLN A 790 26.83 -0.65 7.53
C GLN A 790 26.17 -0.63 8.92
N ASP A 791 25.87 -1.78 9.51
CA ASP A 791 25.40 -1.88 10.90
C ASP A 791 26.53 -1.79 11.94
N GLY A 792 27.79 -2.01 11.54
CA GLY A 792 28.94 -2.13 12.44
C GLY A 792 29.18 -3.56 12.94
N ARG A 793 28.68 -4.56 12.21
CA ARG A 793 28.80 -6.00 12.45
C ARG A 793 29.66 -6.68 11.36
N PRO A 794 30.81 -6.11 10.93
CA PRO A 794 31.45 -6.50 9.68
C PRO A 794 32.02 -7.93 9.68
N VAL A 795 32.05 -8.54 8.50
CA VAL A 795 32.72 -9.83 8.29
C VAL A 795 34.24 -9.71 8.39
N ARG A 796 34.85 -8.59 8.02
CA ARG A 796 36.32 -8.34 8.12
C ARG A 796 36.57 -6.94 8.69
N THR A 797 37.55 -6.75 9.57
CA THR A 797 37.74 -5.48 10.32
C THR A 797 39.05 -4.76 10.01
N GLU A 798 40.02 -5.47 9.47
CA GLU A 798 41.40 -5.03 9.31
C GLU A 798 41.54 -3.98 8.21
N GLY A 799 42.37 -2.94 8.41
CA GLY A 799 42.62 -1.92 7.40
C GLY A 799 41.53 -0.84 7.27
N ALA A 800 40.54 -0.81 8.16
CA ALA A 800 39.41 0.12 8.08
C ALA A 800 39.83 1.59 8.29
N ASP A 801 40.74 1.86 9.23
CA ASP A 801 41.23 3.21 9.53
C ASP A 801 42.15 3.74 8.42
N GLU A 802 42.96 2.87 7.80
CA GLU A 802 43.77 3.20 6.64
C GLU A 802 42.91 3.61 5.43
N LEU A 803 41.76 2.96 5.22
CA LEU A 803 40.80 3.32 4.17
C LEU A 803 40.09 4.65 4.47
N VAL A 804 39.79 4.95 5.74
CA VAL A 804 39.32 6.28 6.15
C VAL A 804 40.38 7.36 5.88
N ALA A 805 41.65 7.09 6.19
CA ALA A 805 42.76 8.01 5.91
C ALA A 805 42.99 8.21 4.39
N GLU A 806 42.89 7.15 3.60
CA GLU A 806 42.93 7.17 2.12
C GLU A 806 41.80 8.05 1.55
N GLY A 807 40.54 7.78 1.93
CA GLY A 807 39.37 8.54 1.51
C GLY A 807 39.42 10.00 1.92
N ARG A 808 39.89 10.29 3.14
CA ARG A 808 40.13 11.65 3.64
C ARG A 808 41.17 12.39 2.78
N ALA A 809 42.26 11.74 2.41
CA ALA A 809 43.30 12.33 1.57
C ALA A 809 42.82 12.57 0.13
N LEU A 810 42.01 11.66 -0.43
CA LEU A 810 41.37 11.81 -1.75
C LEU A 810 40.37 12.98 -1.75
N ALA A 811 39.49 13.05 -0.74
CA ALA A 811 38.48 14.10 -0.62
C ALA A 811 39.11 15.50 -0.53
N LEU A 812 40.22 15.66 0.20
CA LEU A 812 40.94 16.94 0.30
C LEU A 812 41.61 17.36 -1.02
N ARG A 813 42.02 16.41 -1.87
CA ARG A 813 42.53 16.72 -3.23
C ARG A 813 41.43 16.97 -4.26
N GLY A 814 40.16 16.77 -3.91
CA GLY A 814 39.03 16.92 -4.81
C GLY A 814 38.68 15.66 -5.62
N GLU A 815 39.35 14.54 -5.34
CA GLU A 815 39.12 13.23 -5.96
C GLU A 815 37.90 12.54 -5.32
N VAL A 816 36.73 13.19 -5.45
CA VAL A 816 35.50 12.85 -4.71
C VAL A 816 35.04 11.41 -4.93
N ASP A 817 35.05 10.95 -6.17
CA ASP A 817 34.44 9.67 -6.54
C ASP A 817 35.33 8.49 -6.05
N ALA A 818 36.66 8.66 -6.07
CA ALA A 818 37.61 7.74 -5.43
C ALA A 818 37.57 7.81 -3.89
N ALA A 819 37.31 9.00 -3.31
CA ALA A 819 37.15 9.15 -1.87
C ALA A 819 35.91 8.40 -1.35
N LEU A 820 34.79 8.45 -2.07
CA LEU A 820 33.60 7.65 -1.78
C LEU A 820 33.95 6.16 -1.79
N ALA A 821 34.57 5.66 -2.86
CA ALA A 821 34.99 4.25 -2.97
C ALA A 821 35.99 3.80 -1.87
N ALA A 822 36.74 4.71 -1.24
CA ALA A 822 37.55 4.42 -0.06
C ALA A 822 36.70 4.36 1.23
N PHE A 823 35.77 5.30 1.41
CA PHE A 823 34.83 5.28 2.55
C PHE A 823 33.85 4.10 2.48
N ASP A 824 33.47 3.64 1.29
CA ASP A 824 32.68 2.44 1.06
C ASP A 824 33.45 1.20 1.54
N ARG A 825 34.67 0.99 1.05
CA ARG A 825 35.55 -0.10 1.51
C ARG A 825 35.84 -0.06 3.01
N ALA A 826 35.83 1.13 3.64
CA ALA A 826 35.92 1.28 5.09
C ALA A 826 34.61 0.92 5.81
N THR A 827 33.45 1.27 5.22
CA THR A 827 32.11 0.98 5.74
C THR A 827 31.84 -0.53 5.78
N VAL A 828 32.18 -1.26 4.70
CA VAL A 828 32.09 -2.75 4.66
C VAL A 828 32.93 -3.40 5.78
N ARG A 829 33.94 -2.70 6.29
CA ARG A 829 34.78 -3.12 7.42
C ARG A 829 34.35 -2.54 8.77
N GLY A 830 33.11 -2.05 8.87
CA GLY A 830 32.48 -1.56 10.11
C GLY A 830 32.94 -0.17 10.54
N SER A 831 33.60 0.61 9.67
CA SER A 831 34.03 1.96 10.03
C SER A 831 32.86 2.94 10.00
N GLY A 832 32.31 3.23 11.19
CA GLY A 832 31.33 4.30 11.36
C GLY A 832 31.87 5.68 10.98
N ALA A 833 33.19 5.88 11.09
CA ALA A 833 33.85 7.07 10.57
C ALA A 833 33.83 7.12 9.02
N GLY A 834 34.07 5.98 8.36
CA GLY A 834 33.89 5.84 6.90
C GLY A 834 32.45 6.16 6.47
N LEU A 835 31.46 5.54 7.12
CA LEU A 835 30.04 5.73 6.80
C LEU A 835 29.55 7.18 7.02
N TYR A 836 30.03 7.83 8.08
CA TYR A 836 29.81 9.26 8.31
C TYR A 836 30.40 10.12 7.19
N LEU A 837 31.66 9.87 6.80
CA LEU A 837 32.37 10.65 5.79
C LEU A 837 31.79 10.45 4.38
N LYS A 838 31.38 9.21 4.03
CA LYS A 838 30.55 8.91 2.85
C LYS A 838 29.30 9.78 2.82
N SER A 839 28.56 9.79 3.94
CA SER A 839 27.29 10.52 4.07
C SER A 839 27.45 12.04 3.97
N LEU A 840 28.49 12.60 4.59
CA LEU A 840 28.84 14.02 4.45
C LEU A 840 29.19 14.38 3.00
N LEU A 841 30.02 13.55 2.34
CA LEU A 841 30.48 13.82 0.97
C LEU A 841 29.34 13.72 -0.04
N GLY A 842 28.45 12.72 0.12
CA GLY A 842 27.22 12.58 -0.66
C GLY A 842 26.30 13.79 -0.57
N ALA A 843 26.19 14.43 0.61
CA ALA A 843 25.36 15.62 0.79
C ALA A 843 25.84 16.88 0.04
N PHE A 844 27.10 16.94 -0.38
CA PHE A 844 27.59 17.98 -1.32
C PHE A 844 27.33 17.63 -2.79
N LEU A 845 27.02 16.37 -3.11
CA LEU A 845 26.65 15.91 -4.45
C LEU A 845 25.13 15.99 -4.68
N ASP A 846 24.34 15.51 -3.73
CA ASP A 846 22.87 15.59 -3.72
C ASP A 846 22.35 15.85 -2.30
N LEU A 847 22.07 17.13 -2.01
CA LEU A 847 21.53 17.58 -0.73
C LEU A 847 20.07 17.15 -0.50
N ARG A 848 19.31 16.74 -1.51
CA ARG A 848 17.89 16.34 -1.35
C ARG A 848 17.80 14.90 -0.86
N ASN A 849 18.53 14.01 -1.52
CA ASN A 849 18.55 12.58 -1.18
C ASN A 849 19.38 12.27 0.07
N ALA A 850 20.34 13.12 0.44
CA ALA A 850 21.14 12.97 1.66
C ALA A 850 20.34 12.78 2.96
N HIS A 851 19.07 13.23 3.02
CA HIS A 851 18.24 13.03 4.21
C HIS A 851 17.92 11.54 4.47
N HIS A 852 17.88 10.70 3.43
CA HIS A 852 17.71 9.25 3.57
C HIS A 852 18.95 8.58 4.17
N THR A 853 20.13 8.88 3.66
CA THR A 853 21.40 8.33 4.15
C THR A 853 21.72 8.80 5.56
N LEU A 854 21.58 10.12 5.83
CA LEU A 854 21.79 10.67 7.17
C LEU A 854 20.79 10.11 8.20
N ARG A 855 19.57 9.77 7.78
CA ARG A 855 18.63 9.01 8.60
C ARG A 855 19.15 7.58 8.83
N ASN A 856 19.09 6.74 7.80
CA ASN A 856 19.30 5.29 7.88
C ASN A 856 20.69 4.88 8.39
N SER A 857 21.73 5.60 7.97
CA SER A 857 23.12 5.14 8.03
C SER A 857 23.98 5.97 8.98
N VAL A 858 23.42 7.00 9.64
CA VAL A 858 24.17 7.88 10.56
C VAL A 858 23.39 8.16 11.85
N LEU A 859 22.10 8.48 11.76
CA LEU A 859 21.29 8.85 12.94
C LEU A 859 20.56 7.65 13.59
N SER A 860 20.34 6.54 12.89
CA SER A 860 19.87 5.27 13.50
C SER A 860 21.00 4.38 14.02
N THR A 861 22.23 4.60 13.57
CA THR A 861 23.32 3.61 13.63
C THR A 861 24.25 3.85 14.84
N PRO A 862 24.19 3.05 15.93
CA PRO A 862 24.83 3.43 17.19
C PRO A 862 26.36 3.47 17.13
N HIS A 863 26.98 2.61 16.32
CA HIS A 863 28.44 2.59 16.17
C HIS A 863 28.97 3.86 15.46
N VAL A 864 28.19 4.47 14.57
CA VAL A 864 28.53 5.76 13.93
C VAL A 864 28.51 6.88 14.97
N ALA A 865 27.47 6.94 15.80
CA ALA A 865 27.38 7.88 16.91
C ALA A 865 28.54 7.72 17.90
N ALA A 866 28.98 6.49 18.18
CA ALA A 866 30.13 6.19 19.03
C ALA A 866 31.47 6.63 18.41
N ALA A 867 31.66 6.44 17.09
CA ALA A 867 32.88 6.85 16.38
C ALA A 867 33.02 8.38 16.24
N ILE A 868 31.92 9.08 15.98
CA ILE A 868 31.90 10.52 15.67
C ILE A 868 31.72 11.40 16.92
N GLY A 869 31.02 10.90 17.94
CA GLY A 869 30.76 11.59 19.20
C GLY A 869 29.59 12.60 19.15
N PRO A 870 28.88 12.80 20.28
CA PRO A 870 27.60 13.52 20.30
C PRO A 870 27.70 15.02 20.01
N GLU A 871 28.88 15.62 20.17
CA GLU A 871 29.12 17.04 19.86
C GLU A 871 29.16 17.29 18.34
N ARG A 872 29.94 16.52 17.59
CA ARG A 872 30.01 16.61 16.13
C ARG A 872 28.69 16.18 15.48
N MET A 873 28.02 15.17 16.02
CA MET A 873 26.65 14.80 15.61
C MET A 873 25.64 15.95 15.80
N ARG A 874 25.71 16.69 16.92
CA ARG A 874 24.89 17.90 17.14
C ARG A 874 25.25 19.06 16.21
N ALA A 875 26.51 19.22 15.84
CA ALA A 875 27.01 20.37 15.10
C ALA A 875 26.93 20.24 13.56
N GLU A 876 27.04 19.02 13.03
CA GLU A 876 27.05 18.76 11.58
C GLU A 876 25.90 17.85 11.15
N ALA A 877 25.81 16.63 11.69
CA ALA A 877 24.86 15.62 11.23
C ALA A 877 23.40 16.10 11.33
N VAL A 878 23.00 16.62 12.49
CA VAL A 878 21.62 17.10 12.73
C VAL A 878 21.28 18.34 11.90
N PRO A 879 22.09 19.42 11.86
CA PRO A 879 21.87 20.55 10.94
C PRO A 879 21.81 20.17 9.46
N LEU A 880 22.65 19.23 9.02
CA LEU A 880 22.69 18.78 7.63
C LEU A 880 21.46 17.93 7.28
N PHE A 881 21.06 17.02 8.16
CA PHE A 881 19.81 16.26 8.04
C PHE A 881 18.58 17.21 7.97
N LEU A 882 18.49 18.17 8.89
CA LEU A 882 17.41 19.17 8.93
C LEU A 882 17.42 20.11 7.70
N ARG A 883 18.56 20.32 7.05
CA ARG A 883 18.69 21.05 5.78
C ARG A 883 18.29 20.20 4.57
N ALA A 884 18.70 18.94 4.53
CA ALA A 884 18.33 18.01 3.48
C ALA A 884 16.81 17.75 3.46
N PHE A 885 16.21 17.60 4.64
CA PHE A 885 14.76 17.53 4.85
C PHE A 885 13.99 18.78 4.35
N GLU A 886 14.57 19.99 4.46
CA GLU A 886 13.98 21.21 3.87
C GLU A 886 13.99 21.15 2.33
N ALA A 887 15.02 20.52 1.74
CA ALA A 887 15.27 20.52 0.31
C ALA A 887 14.46 19.48 -0.49
N ASP A 888 14.08 18.36 0.12
CA ASP A 888 13.06 17.45 -0.44
C ASP A 888 11.65 17.82 0.05
N GLN A 889 10.68 17.76 -0.85
CA GLN A 889 9.26 18.07 -0.57
C GLN A 889 8.44 16.83 -0.17
N HIS A 890 8.97 15.62 -0.37
CA HIS A 890 8.27 14.34 -0.11
C HIS A 890 8.59 13.75 1.28
N ALA A 891 9.73 14.13 1.86
CA ALA A 891 10.19 13.76 3.18
C ALA A 891 9.12 14.02 4.27
N ARG A 892 8.91 13.02 5.15
CA ARG A 892 7.81 12.96 6.12
C ARG A 892 8.30 13.19 7.56
N PRO A 893 8.13 14.40 8.13
CA PRO A 893 8.74 14.83 9.39
C PRO A 893 8.49 13.92 10.60
N GLU A 894 7.33 13.27 10.63
CA GLU A 894 6.84 12.43 11.72
C GLU A 894 7.73 11.22 12.07
N HIS A 895 8.50 10.69 11.11
CA HIS A 895 9.33 9.49 11.33
C HIS A 895 10.66 9.73 12.03
N TYR A 896 11.14 10.98 12.10
CA TYR A 896 12.53 11.28 12.48
C TYR A 896 12.73 11.64 13.95
N LEU A 897 11.64 11.98 14.63
CA LEU A 897 11.67 12.55 15.99
C LEU A 897 12.34 11.65 17.04
N PRO A 898 12.21 10.30 17.01
CA PRO A 898 12.96 9.44 17.94
C PRO A 898 14.48 9.51 17.75
N MET A 899 14.95 9.61 16.49
CA MET A 899 16.35 9.42 16.11
C MET A 899 17.22 10.64 16.46
N VAL A 900 16.71 11.86 16.24
CA VAL A 900 17.44 13.08 16.59
C VAL A 900 17.25 13.51 18.05
N ARG A 901 16.39 12.82 18.83
CA ARG A 901 15.96 13.25 20.17
C ARG A 901 17.11 13.44 21.15
N GLU A 902 18.07 12.53 21.16
CA GLU A 902 19.26 12.58 22.04
C GLU A 902 20.15 13.79 21.73
N TYR A 903 20.12 14.27 20.49
CA TYR A 903 20.88 15.42 19.98
C TYR A 903 20.10 16.75 20.07
N LEU A 904 18.81 16.73 20.42
CA LEU A 904 18.02 17.94 20.70
C LEU A 904 18.07 18.31 22.21
N PRO A 905 17.57 19.49 22.62
CA PRO A 905 17.49 19.87 24.05
C PRO A 905 16.36 19.14 24.80
N GLU A 906 16.48 18.97 26.12
CA GLU A 906 15.48 18.21 26.92
C GLU A 906 14.05 18.78 26.91
N THR A 907 13.87 20.06 26.59
CA THR A 907 12.56 20.73 26.51
C THR A 907 11.74 20.35 25.26
N ASP A 908 12.22 19.37 24.48
CA ASP A 908 11.81 19.11 23.09
C ASP A 908 11.09 17.76 22.94
N THR A 909 9.96 17.61 23.65
CA THR A 909 9.27 16.32 23.83
C THR A 909 7.92 16.22 23.11
N GLY A 910 7.53 17.24 22.34
CA GLY A 910 6.29 17.24 21.55
C GLY A 910 6.48 16.61 20.17
N SER A 911 5.55 15.72 19.77
CA SER A 911 5.52 15.10 18.43
C SER A 911 4.24 15.47 17.69
N PRO A 912 4.28 16.42 16.74
CA PRO A 912 3.16 16.72 15.85
C PRO A 912 3.16 15.82 14.61
N THR A 913 1.98 15.49 14.12
CA THR A 913 1.77 14.63 12.94
C THR A 913 0.70 15.23 12.02
N GLY A 914 0.82 15.00 10.72
CA GLY A 914 0.03 15.67 9.67
C GLY A 914 0.74 16.89 9.06
N PRO A 915 0.24 17.51 7.98
CA PRO A 915 0.99 18.52 7.22
C PRO A 915 1.55 19.75 7.99
N ASP A 916 0.91 20.23 9.06
CA ASP A 916 1.47 21.23 10.00
C ASP A 916 2.85 20.81 10.58
N ALA A 917 3.15 19.50 10.63
CA ALA A 917 4.41 18.99 11.14
C ALA A 917 5.62 19.44 10.29
N ARG A 918 5.45 19.71 8.98
CA ARG A 918 6.53 20.30 8.17
C ARG A 918 6.81 21.74 8.60
N GLU A 919 5.77 22.52 8.88
CA GLU A 919 5.93 23.88 9.40
C GLU A 919 6.51 23.88 10.82
N TYR A 920 6.08 22.95 11.69
CA TYR A 920 6.67 22.74 13.02
C TYR A 920 8.17 22.43 12.93
N TRP A 921 8.59 21.48 12.09
CA TRP A 921 10.02 21.13 11.96
C TRP A 921 10.84 22.24 11.31
N LEU A 922 10.28 23.00 10.36
CA LEU A 922 10.93 24.19 9.81
C LEU A 922 11.10 25.28 10.89
N ALA A 923 10.08 25.51 11.73
CA ALA A 923 10.15 26.42 12.87
C ALA A 923 11.11 25.92 13.97
N ARG A 924 11.14 24.61 14.23
CA ARG A 924 12.02 23.99 15.23
C ARG A 924 13.48 24.05 14.80
N ARG A 925 13.76 23.79 13.52
CA ARG A 925 15.05 24.05 12.87
C ARG A 925 15.44 25.52 12.92
N ALA A 926 14.50 26.45 12.70
CA ALA A 926 14.77 27.89 12.82
C ALA A 926 15.08 28.32 14.27
N ALA A 927 14.69 27.52 15.26
CA ALA A 927 15.04 27.69 16.68
C ALA A 927 16.24 26.84 17.13
N PHE A 928 16.77 25.94 16.30
CA PHE A 928 17.92 25.10 16.64
C PHE A 928 19.22 25.86 16.41
N VAL A 929 19.98 26.04 17.48
CA VAL A 929 21.33 26.63 17.43
C VAL A 929 22.34 25.49 17.61
N PRO A 930 23.00 25.03 16.54
CA PRO A 930 24.03 24.00 16.66
C PRO A 930 25.24 24.51 17.46
N PRO A 931 26.01 23.63 18.12
CA PRO A 931 27.36 23.95 18.56
C PRO A 931 28.20 24.46 17.38
N VAL A 932 29.04 25.48 17.62
CA VAL A 932 29.95 26.00 16.60
C VAL A 932 31.25 25.20 16.67
N LEU A 933 31.53 24.41 15.64
CA LEU A 933 32.87 23.84 15.44
C LEU A 933 33.83 24.92 14.95
N ASP A 934 35.07 24.87 15.43
CA ASP A 934 36.12 25.81 15.05
C ASP A 934 36.68 25.48 13.65
N GLU A 935 36.10 26.10 12.63
CA GLU A 935 36.72 26.24 11.31
C GLU A 935 38.08 26.98 11.42
N PRO A 936 39.02 26.79 10.48
CA PRO A 936 40.33 27.45 10.51
C PRO A 936 40.22 28.97 10.64
N SER A 937 41.06 29.60 11.46
CA SER A 937 40.92 31.03 11.80
C SER A 937 41.01 32.01 10.61
N ALA A 938 41.54 31.58 9.47
CA ALA A 938 41.48 32.32 8.20
C ALA A 938 40.13 32.14 7.50
N PHE A 939 39.58 30.92 7.51
CA PHE A 939 38.28 30.59 6.94
C PHE A 939 37.13 31.20 7.76
N GLN A 940 37.18 31.17 9.10
CA GLN A 940 36.20 31.88 9.96
C GLN A 940 36.07 33.38 9.60
N LYS A 941 37.19 34.04 9.29
CA LYS A 941 37.18 35.44 8.83
C LYS A 941 36.54 35.58 7.45
N ALA A 942 36.83 34.66 6.54
CA ALA A 942 36.19 34.62 5.22
C ALA A 942 34.67 34.37 5.32
N LEU A 943 34.22 33.46 6.20
CA LEU A 943 32.80 33.24 6.48
C LEU A 943 32.13 34.49 7.07
N ALA A 944 32.76 35.16 8.03
CA ALA A 944 32.27 36.43 8.58
C ALA A 944 32.17 37.54 7.52
N HIS A 945 33.15 37.64 6.62
CA HIS A 945 33.10 38.58 5.49
C HIS A 945 32.00 38.18 4.48
N ALA A 946 31.86 36.91 4.15
CA ALA A 946 30.82 36.42 3.24
C ALA A 946 29.41 36.66 3.80
N ARG A 947 29.17 36.45 5.11
CA ARG A 947 27.93 36.83 5.79
C ARG A 947 27.65 38.34 5.69
N HIS A 948 28.67 39.19 5.75
CA HIS A 948 28.51 40.63 5.53
C HIS A 948 28.09 40.97 4.09
N HIS A 949 28.72 40.33 3.09
CA HIS A 949 28.32 40.46 1.68
C HIS A 949 26.85 40.04 1.45
N VAL A 950 26.40 38.92 2.03
CA VAL A 950 24.97 38.53 2.01
C VAL A 950 24.08 39.59 2.65
N ALA A 951 24.47 40.11 3.82
CA ALA A 951 23.69 41.12 4.54
C ALA A 951 23.54 42.48 3.82
N ILE A 952 24.39 42.77 2.83
CA ILE A 952 24.26 43.96 1.95
C ILE A 952 23.66 43.66 0.57
N GLY A 953 23.20 42.42 0.33
CA GLY A 953 22.58 42.00 -0.93
C GLY A 953 23.55 41.59 -2.03
N ASP A 954 24.76 41.15 -1.68
CA ASP A 954 25.82 40.74 -2.61
C ASP A 954 26.19 39.24 -2.46
N PRO A 955 25.35 38.31 -2.97
CA PRO A 955 25.62 36.88 -2.89
C PRO A 955 26.83 36.45 -3.75
N GLU A 956 27.20 37.21 -4.77
CA GLU A 956 28.36 36.89 -5.61
C GLU A 956 29.69 37.32 -4.98
N GLY A 957 29.74 38.44 -4.26
CA GLY A 957 30.86 38.78 -3.39
C GLY A 957 31.04 37.77 -2.27
N ALA A 958 29.93 37.31 -1.66
CA ALA A 958 29.92 36.24 -0.68
C ALA A 958 30.48 34.92 -1.26
N TRP A 959 30.01 34.50 -2.44
CA TRP A 959 30.53 33.31 -3.12
C TRP A 959 32.02 33.44 -3.47
N ASN A 960 32.47 34.60 -3.96
CA ASN A 960 33.88 34.80 -4.30
C ASN A 960 34.79 34.78 -3.06
N MET A 961 34.33 35.30 -1.92
CA MET A 961 35.04 35.19 -0.64
C MET A 961 35.17 33.72 -0.20
N VAL A 962 34.07 32.96 -0.21
CA VAL A 962 34.07 31.52 0.09
C VAL A 962 35.02 30.77 -0.86
N ARG A 963 34.83 30.89 -2.18
CA ARG A 963 35.63 30.21 -3.21
C ARG A 963 37.13 30.52 -3.12
N HIS A 964 37.51 31.76 -2.81
CA HIS A 964 38.92 32.13 -2.69
C HIS A 964 39.54 31.61 -1.38
N SER A 965 38.80 31.63 -0.27
CA SER A 965 39.28 31.06 1.00
C SER A 965 39.35 29.54 1.01
N LEU A 966 38.53 28.87 0.19
CA LEU A 966 38.36 27.42 0.17
C LEU A 966 39.65 26.67 -0.13
N THR A 967 40.48 27.10 -1.09
CA THR A 967 41.75 26.42 -1.43
C THR A 967 42.73 26.33 -0.25
N HIS A 968 42.57 27.22 0.73
CA HIS A 968 43.37 27.26 1.96
C HIS A 968 42.67 26.60 3.16
N TRP A 969 41.44 26.13 2.98
CA TRP A 969 40.72 25.34 3.96
C TRP A 969 41.40 23.98 4.16
N HIS A 970 41.49 23.55 5.41
CA HIS A 970 41.96 22.26 5.86
C HIS A 970 41.43 22.05 7.28
N SER A 971 41.43 20.82 7.79
CA SER A 971 41.20 20.56 9.21
C SER A 971 42.23 19.56 9.73
N ASP A 972 42.56 19.69 11.01
CA ASP A 972 43.33 18.69 11.76
C ASP A 972 42.41 17.65 12.46
N ASP A 973 41.09 17.86 12.43
CA ASP A 973 40.09 16.87 12.85
C ASP A 973 39.92 15.78 11.78
N PRO A 974 40.00 14.47 12.12
CA PRO A 974 39.89 13.38 11.16
C PRO A 974 38.53 13.36 10.43
N HIS A 975 37.45 13.74 11.10
CA HIS A 975 36.07 13.66 10.61
C HIS A 975 35.63 14.88 9.79
N ALA A 976 36.51 15.87 9.61
CA ALA A 976 36.22 17.09 8.84
C ALA A 976 36.88 17.05 7.44
N ILE A 977 36.14 16.58 6.43
CA ILE A 977 36.58 16.54 5.02
C ILE A 977 36.06 17.70 4.14
N ALA A 978 35.07 18.46 4.61
CA ALA A 978 34.54 19.64 3.94
C ALA A 978 33.90 20.60 4.97
N PRO A 979 33.83 21.92 4.69
CA PRO A 979 33.16 22.88 5.56
C PRO A 979 31.63 22.73 5.46
N VAL A 980 31.06 21.80 6.25
CA VAL A 980 29.61 21.48 6.29
C VAL A 980 28.77 22.73 6.59
N ILE A 981 29.33 23.71 7.31
CA ILE A 981 28.71 25.01 7.60
C ILE A 981 28.24 25.76 6.34
N LEU A 982 28.85 25.53 5.17
CA LEU A 982 28.43 26.13 3.89
C LEU A 982 27.07 25.62 3.39
N LEU A 983 26.64 24.42 3.81
CA LEU A 983 25.32 23.87 3.47
C LEU A 983 24.26 24.24 4.51
N THR A 984 24.65 24.35 5.78
CA THR A 984 23.74 24.42 6.93
C THR A 984 23.46 25.86 7.42
N ASP A 985 24.40 26.79 7.26
CA ASP A 985 24.23 28.20 7.66
C ASP A 985 23.10 28.88 6.86
N PRO A 986 22.11 29.51 7.52
CA PRO A 986 21.05 30.27 6.85
C PRO A 986 21.54 31.32 5.85
N ALA A 987 22.68 31.98 6.09
CA ALA A 987 23.21 33.02 5.22
C ALA A 987 23.72 32.48 3.87
N PHE A 988 24.12 31.21 3.79
CA PHE A 988 24.71 30.64 2.57
C PHE A 988 23.73 29.87 1.69
N ARG A 989 22.44 29.74 2.08
CA ARG A 989 21.42 28.98 1.35
C ARG A 989 21.20 29.41 -0.10
N GLU A 990 21.30 30.71 -0.38
CA GLU A 990 21.20 31.27 -1.74
C GLU A 990 22.56 31.43 -2.43
N VAL A 991 23.64 31.41 -1.65
CA VAL A 991 25.02 31.53 -2.14
C VAL A 991 25.52 30.19 -2.69
N VAL A 992 25.23 29.08 -2.01
CA VAL A 992 25.74 27.73 -2.29
C VAL A 992 24.64 26.90 -2.98
N THR A 993 24.53 27.09 -4.29
CA THR A 993 23.74 26.24 -5.19
C THR A 993 24.34 24.84 -5.34
N ASP A 994 23.58 23.86 -5.83
CA ASP A 994 24.03 22.47 -6.05
C ASP A 994 25.34 22.39 -6.86
N ARG A 995 25.50 23.22 -7.89
CA ARG A 995 26.74 23.33 -8.69
C ARG A 995 27.92 23.85 -7.85
N ARG A 996 27.67 24.74 -6.89
CA ARG A 996 28.66 25.28 -5.96
C ARG A 996 28.99 24.29 -4.84
N ALA A 997 28.02 23.51 -4.35
CA ALA A 997 28.26 22.40 -3.42
C ALA A 997 29.20 21.35 -4.03
N ARG A 998 28.90 20.88 -5.25
CA ARG A 998 29.77 19.96 -6.00
C ARG A 998 31.17 20.54 -6.24
N LEU A 999 31.26 21.85 -6.54
CA LEU A 999 32.54 22.54 -6.70
C LEU A 999 33.30 22.69 -5.37
N ILE A 1000 32.63 22.81 -4.21
CA ILE A 1000 33.30 22.88 -2.90
C ILE A 1000 34.10 21.60 -2.64
N VAL A 1001 33.49 20.42 -2.84
CA VAL A 1001 34.16 19.14 -2.59
C VAL A 1001 35.16 18.75 -3.68
N ARG A 1002 34.93 19.17 -4.94
CA ARG A 1002 35.86 18.97 -6.07
C ARG A 1002 36.97 20.04 -6.16
N THR A 1003 37.05 20.99 -5.23
CA THR A 1003 38.18 21.92 -5.13
C THR A 1003 39.33 21.26 -4.35
N PRO A 1004 40.58 21.24 -4.86
CA PRO A 1004 41.76 20.85 -4.09
C PRO A 1004 42.03 21.81 -2.93
N ARG A 1005 42.34 21.27 -1.76
CA ARG A 1005 42.31 21.98 -0.47
C ARG A 1005 43.50 21.62 0.40
N GLY A 1006 44.12 22.63 1.00
CA GLY A 1006 45.28 22.46 1.89
C GLY A 1006 46.65 22.45 1.19
N GLU A 1007 46.70 22.70 -0.12
CA GLU A 1007 47.93 22.65 -0.97
C GLU A 1007 49.06 23.63 -0.55
N GLY A 1008 48.84 24.47 0.46
CA GLY A 1008 49.86 25.33 1.06
C GLY A 1008 50.66 24.71 2.21
N ARG A 1009 50.26 23.53 2.74
CA ARG A 1009 50.97 22.86 3.83
C ARG A 1009 52.03 21.92 3.26
N ALA A 1010 53.24 22.45 3.04
CA ALA A 1010 54.41 21.60 2.85
C ALA A 1010 54.54 20.67 4.08
N PRO A 1011 54.94 19.39 3.91
CA PRO A 1011 55.13 18.51 5.05
C PRO A 1011 56.27 19.05 5.91
N GLU A 1012 55.96 19.42 7.16
CA GLU A 1012 57.00 19.64 8.17
C GLU A 1012 57.69 18.30 8.42
N ALA A 1013 58.94 18.18 7.99
CA ALA A 1013 59.73 16.98 8.17
C ALA A 1013 59.98 16.79 9.68
N GLY A 1014 59.31 15.80 10.27
CA GLY A 1014 59.41 15.50 11.70
C GLY A 1014 60.84 15.17 12.13
N GLY A 1015 61.18 15.62 13.35
CA GLY A 1015 62.41 15.31 14.07
C GLY A 1015 62.14 15.07 15.55
#